data_AF-Q39NP2-F1
#
_entry.id   AF-Q39NP2-F1
#
_cell.length_a   1.000
_cell.length_b   1.000
_cell.length_c   1.000
_cell.angle_alpha   90.00
_cell.angle_beta   90.00
_cell.angle_gamma   90.00
#
_symmetry.space_group_name_H-M   'P 1'
#
loop_
_entity.id
_entity.type
_entity.pdbx_description
1 polymer ?
#
loop_
_entity_poly.entity_id
_entity_poly.type
_entity_poly.pdbx_seq_one_letter_code
_entity_poly.pdbx_strand_id
1 'polypeptide(L)'
;MDIQEKKGYCTLCRSRCGTINVVRGDMMIKVWPDETHPTGHAMCMKGKAAPELVHSPNRVLYPMRRTRPKGAADPGWKRIGWEEALSEIAERLAYFKRENGAESVAFGVTTPSGTPMSDSIDWVERFVWLFGSPNICYATEICNWHKDSAHVFTFGCGMPTADYQQADLIVLWGNNPANTWLAQADAIAKGRRRGAKLIVVDPRPTPLAREADLWLRVNPGTDGALAMAIARQMIAIGNVDEPFVRRWTNGPLLVRADTGRFLRERDIDPHASGNRYALWNQTLDRLELVEEEAGTALSDLSMTGTRHVGITDSAGRCTQVECTPAFDLYARALAAYTPELASTITGIDAADIMKAAQMLHPGQGIAYHAWSGVGMHTNATQTERAIATLYALTGAFDTRGSNREWAKQPANAVSSYAMLNPGQRAKALGLAERPLGPPSQGWVTARDVYRAILDAEPYRVRALFAFGTNMVLSQADGGIAHNALCALDFHVHCDLFETPSSRYADILLPVNTPWEREGLRLGFEINERAVELVQLRQRMVPPRGESRADYDIVFDLAVRLGMKDRFFGGSIEAGWNHVLEPLGMDVALLRTHPEGIARPLTQYERRYASATPDGVRGFNTETLRVELYSEKLHRHGYPAVPQYVPPQHGLGEGVNDRRRFPYTLTSMKNGYYCHSQHRGLPSLRRRAPYPVAELNDALAAEHGIVDDDWFLVETTNGSARFKARIVPELAHDVIVAEYGWWQACDEIGMDALAVEGRNHSNFNRLVSAARLDPVSGSSPLRSVRCRIRPDPSTDPSRRAWKGRRDFVVSAIHEEASGVRTVTFRASDRGALPDYLPGQHVTVHVPALGDGGTTRAYSLTGAASEDDRRTYSISVRHQKGRTGEGVPFEGAMSSYIHGSLKVGDPVLLGAPAGTFIVPPASKQPVVMFAGGIGITPFISYLESIRDRGAQAPESRLFYANQNSGTHAFRERIERLKQRLPKLEVVNCYNQPHDEVLGRDYQIRGYLTADVVSDDLIQRRARFYLCGPEPMMQAITAGLIERGVPPFDIFKEAFRSPSRPALDPSKRFVVQFTRSRRVSTWTPRDGSLLSFAESLGVVMPSGCRVGQCESCAVKVVSGEVAHLSGHGPDEPDVCLACQAIPATDVAIDA
;
A
#
# COMPACT_ATOMS: atom_id res chain seq x y z
N MET A 1 -19.96 17.09 24.80
CA MET A 1 -19.10 17.83 23.84
C MET A 1 -19.73 17.72 22.47
N ASP A 2 -19.87 18.83 21.76
CA ASP A 2 -20.49 18.86 20.44
C ASP A 2 -19.63 18.11 19.40
N ILE A 3 -20.31 17.45 18.47
CA ILE A 3 -19.72 16.79 17.32
C ILE A 3 -19.59 17.82 16.20
N GLN A 4 -18.41 17.92 15.60
CA GLN A 4 -18.11 18.80 14.47
C GLN A 4 -17.68 17.99 13.26
N GLU A 5 -18.19 18.34 12.09
CA GLU A 5 -17.73 17.82 10.81
C GLU A 5 -16.79 18.82 10.14
N LYS A 6 -15.58 18.36 9.77
CA LYS A 6 -14.56 19.19 9.15
C LYS A 6 -14.15 18.65 7.79
N LYS A 7 -14.31 19.48 6.75
CA LYS A 7 -13.90 19.18 5.38
C LYS A 7 -12.38 19.31 5.21
N GLY A 8 -11.80 18.43 4.39
CA GLY A 8 -10.40 18.43 4.01
C GLY A 8 -10.07 17.30 3.04
N TYR A 9 -8.80 16.85 3.01
CA TYR A 9 -8.36 15.73 2.19
C TYR A 9 -7.29 14.89 2.90
N CYS A 10 -7.22 13.59 2.57
CA CYS A 10 -6.27 12.64 3.15
C CYS A 10 -4.93 12.64 2.40
N THR A 11 -3.80 12.90 3.08
CA THR A 11 -2.46 12.92 2.45
C THR A 11 -1.60 11.69 2.74
N LEU A 12 -2.20 10.58 3.14
CA LEU A 12 -1.45 9.33 3.31
C LEU A 12 -0.87 8.79 1.99
N CYS A 13 -1.39 9.22 0.83
CA CYS A 13 -0.86 8.85 -0.50
C CYS A 13 -1.20 9.88 -1.59
N ARG A 14 -0.68 9.65 -2.80
CA ARG A 14 -0.86 10.55 -3.97
C ARG A 14 -2.33 10.78 -4.37
N SER A 15 -3.25 9.88 -4.01
CA SER A 15 -4.67 10.01 -4.38
C SER A 15 -5.36 11.23 -3.79
N ARG A 16 -4.89 11.71 -2.62
CA ARG A 16 -5.44 12.88 -1.93
C ARG A 16 -6.96 12.95 -1.92
N CYS A 17 -7.60 11.87 -1.46
CA CYS A 17 -9.05 11.74 -1.44
C CYS A 17 -9.66 12.84 -0.57
N GLY A 18 -10.72 13.49 -1.04
CA GLY A 18 -11.51 14.43 -0.25
C GLY A 18 -12.21 13.71 0.91
N THR A 19 -12.29 14.37 2.06
CA THR A 19 -12.73 13.75 3.32
C THR A 19 -13.60 14.68 4.16
N ILE A 20 -14.59 14.10 4.82
CA ILE A 20 -15.27 14.67 5.99
C ILE A 20 -14.70 13.98 7.24
N ASN A 21 -14.24 14.79 8.20
CA ASN A 21 -13.57 14.34 9.42
C ASN A 21 -14.44 14.73 10.61
N VAL A 22 -14.90 13.75 11.37
CA VAL A 22 -15.74 13.98 12.53
C VAL A 22 -14.92 14.05 13.79
N VAL A 23 -15.12 15.12 14.55
CA VAL A 23 -14.38 15.43 15.75
C VAL A 23 -15.36 15.68 16.90
N ARG A 24 -15.10 15.08 18.05
CA ARG A 24 -15.80 15.37 19.31
C ARG A 24 -14.78 15.98 20.27
N GLY A 25 -14.91 17.27 20.56
CA GLY A 25 -13.89 18.01 21.31
C GLY A 25 -12.55 18.02 20.57
N ASP A 26 -11.54 17.36 21.12
CA ASP A 26 -10.21 17.21 20.51
C ASP A 26 -9.97 15.81 19.91
N MET A 27 -10.97 14.94 19.92
CA MET A 27 -10.89 13.56 19.48
C MET A 27 -11.52 13.37 18.10
N MET A 28 -10.70 12.96 17.13
CA MET A 28 -11.18 12.42 15.87
C MET A 28 -11.87 11.06 16.08
N ILE A 29 -13.11 10.94 15.62
CA ILE A 29 -13.92 9.72 15.82
C ILE A 29 -14.18 8.94 14.54
N LYS A 30 -14.28 9.62 13.38
CA LYS A 30 -14.57 8.97 12.10
C LYS A 30 -14.08 9.83 10.93
N VAL A 31 -13.73 9.18 9.83
CA VAL A 31 -13.40 9.83 8.54
C VAL A 31 -14.12 9.10 7.42
N TRP A 32 -14.74 9.82 6.50
CA TRP A 32 -15.41 9.28 5.32
C TRP A 32 -15.22 10.18 4.09
N PRO A 33 -15.46 9.66 2.86
CA PRO A 33 -15.36 10.44 1.63
C PRO A 33 -16.23 11.71 1.61
N ASP A 34 -15.71 12.81 1.07
CA ASP A 34 -16.51 13.99 0.70
C ASP A 34 -16.84 13.97 -0.80
N GLU A 35 -18.03 13.55 -1.18
CA GLU A 35 -18.45 13.47 -2.59
C GLU A 35 -18.47 14.84 -3.30
N THR A 36 -18.52 15.95 -2.55
CA THR A 36 -18.42 17.30 -3.11
C THR A 36 -16.99 17.71 -3.44
N HIS A 37 -15.99 16.91 -3.07
CA HIS A 37 -14.60 17.11 -3.45
C HIS A 37 -14.28 16.35 -4.74
N PRO A 38 -13.51 16.91 -5.71
CA PRO A 38 -13.27 16.27 -7.01
C PRO A 38 -12.53 14.92 -6.95
N THR A 39 -11.87 14.61 -5.84
CA THR A 39 -11.20 13.32 -5.56
C THR A 39 -11.89 12.50 -4.46
N GLY A 40 -13.10 12.89 -4.04
CA GLY A 40 -13.73 12.39 -2.83
C GLY A 40 -14.81 11.32 -3.03
N HIS A 41 -15.07 10.81 -4.24
CA HIS A 41 -16.06 9.74 -4.44
C HIS A 41 -15.69 8.39 -3.79
N ALA A 42 -14.41 8.17 -3.48
CA ALA A 42 -13.94 6.92 -2.88
C ALA A 42 -12.81 7.15 -1.88
N MET A 43 -12.83 6.40 -0.78
CA MET A 43 -11.77 6.42 0.24
C MET A 43 -11.37 5.01 0.66
N CYS A 44 -10.06 4.77 0.78
CA CYS A 44 -9.54 3.48 1.20
C CYS A 44 -9.60 3.29 2.73
N MET A 45 -9.48 2.03 3.17
CA MET A 45 -9.48 1.69 4.59
C MET A 45 -8.37 2.39 5.40
N LYS A 46 -7.23 2.68 4.78
CA LYS A 46 -6.13 3.42 5.43
C LYS A 46 -6.60 4.81 5.90
N GLY A 47 -7.39 5.49 5.08
CA GLY A 47 -8.00 6.77 5.43
C GLY A 47 -9.09 6.63 6.49
N LYS A 48 -9.92 5.57 6.41
CA LYS A 48 -10.97 5.30 7.40
C LYS A 48 -10.38 4.99 8.79
N ALA A 49 -9.19 4.39 8.84
CA ALA A 49 -8.44 4.07 10.06
C ALA A 49 -7.67 5.27 10.65
N ALA A 50 -7.84 6.48 10.12
CA ALA A 50 -7.18 7.68 10.65
C ALA A 50 -7.40 7.91 12.16
N PRO A 51 -8.58 7.67 12.76
CA PRO A 51 -8.75 7.79 14.22
C PRO A 51 -7.78 6.89 15.00
N GLU A 52 -7.60 5.64 14.56
CA GLU A 52 -6.64 4.69 15.17
C GLU A 52 -5.20 5.17 15.01
N LEU A 53 -4.86 5.80 13.87
CA LEU A 53 -3.53 6.33 13.62
C LEU A 53 -3.21 7.54 14.51
N VAL A 54 -4.11 8.53 14.54
CA VAL A 54 -3.93 9.78 15.30
C VAL A 54 -3.79 9.50 16.80
N HIS A 55 -4.64 8.60 17.31
CA HIS A 55 -4.78 8.32 18.74
C HIS A 55 -4.08 7.04 19.18
N SER A 56 -3.20 6.47 18.35
CA SER A 56 -2.47 5.26 18.70
C SER A 56 -1.61 5.51 19.94
N PRO A 57 -1.66 4.62 20.95
CA PRO A 57 -0.82 4.75 22.15
C PRO A 57 0.66 4.46 21.87
N ASN A 58 0.98 3.94 20.68
CA ASN A 58 2.34 3.61 20.27
C ASN A 58 3.07 4.78 19.59
N ARG A 59 2.41 5.96 19.47
CA ARG A 59 3.04 7.13 18.85
C ARG A 59 4.21 7.66 19.67
N VAL A 60 5.22 8.14 18.96
CA VAL A 60 6.26 9.00 19.54
C VAL A 60 5.65 10.40 19.72
N LEU A 61 5.57 10.85 20.97
CA LEU A 61 4.90 12.11 21.33
C LEU A 61 5.85 13.19 21.88
N TYR A 62 7.10 12.84 22.13
CA TYR A 62 8.10 13.73 22.73
C TYR A 62 9.47 13.52 22.06
N PRO A 63 10.33 14.55 21.97
CA PRO A 63 11.72 14.37 21.58
C PRO A 63 12.43 13.39 22.53
N MET A 64 13.18 12.45 21.97
CA MET A 64 13.91 11.44 22.74
C MET A 64 15.38 11.38 22.32
N ARG A 65 16.28 11.24 23.29
CA ARG A 65 17.71 11.00 23.11
C ARG A 65 18.05 9.54 23.40
N ARG A 66 18.87 8.92 22.56
CA ARG A 66 19.44 7.58 22.79
C ARG A 66 20.39 7.59 23.99
N THR A 67 20.39 6.52 24.80
CA THR A 67 21.36 6.36 25.92
C THR A 67 22.23 5.12 25.81
N ARG A 68 21.93 4.19 24.88
CA ARG A 68 22.72 2.98 24.62
C ARG A 68 23.34 3.01 23.23
N PRO A 69 24.42 2.26 22.96
CA PRO A 69 25.08 2.26 21.65
C PRO A 69 24.13 1.96 20.48
N LYS A 70 24.45 2.46 19.29
CA LYS A 70 23.75 2.10 18.04
C LYS A 70 23.87 0.58 17.80
N GLY A 71 22.79 -0.03 17.33
CA GLY A 71 22.69 -1.48 17.16
C GLY A 71 22.27 -2.26 18.41
N ALA A 72 22.16 -1.63 19.58
CA ALA A 72 21.57 -2.28 20.75
C ALA A 72 20.10 -2.66 20.50
N ALA A 73 19.69 -3.84 20.98
CA ALA A 73 18.32 -4.33 20.87
C ALA A 73 17.29 -3.43 21.58
N ASP A 74 17.70 -2.53 22.46
CA ASP A 74 16.87 -1.46 23.03
C ASP A 74 17.70 -0.17 23.02
N PRO A 75 17.27 0.90 22.28
CA PRO A 75 17.96 2.18 22.24
C PRO A 75 18.14 2.88 23.60
N GLY A 76 17.31 2.56 24.59
CA GLY A 76 17.29 3.24 25.88
C GLY A 76 16.89 4.71 25.75
N TRP A 77 15.73 5.00 25.18
CA TRP A 77 15.30 6.39 24.95
C TRP A 77 15.08 7.18 26.25
N LYS A 78 15.63 8.39 26.32
CA LYS A 78 15.40 9.39 27.37
C LYS A 78 14.69 10.60 26.78
N ARG A 79 13.54 11.00 27.34
CA ARG A 79 12.83 12.22 26.91
C ARG A 79 13.69 13.46 27.15
N ILE A 80 13.71 14.36 26.16
CA ILE A 80 14.35 15.69 26.20
C ILE A 80 13.36 16.76 25.72
N GLY A 81 13.68 18.03 25.95
CA GLY A 81 12.85 19.15 25.46
C GLY A 81 13.14 19.49 23.99
N TRP A 82 12.18 20.14 23.30
CA TRP A 82 12.38 20.62 21.92
C TRP A 82 13.54 21.61 21.79
N GLU A 83 13.69 22.55 22.71
CA GLU A 83 14.80 23.51 22.68
C GLU A 83 16.16 22.82 22.79
N GLU A 84 16.29 21.86 23.70
CA GLU A 84 17.50 21.04 23.87
C GLU A 84 17.79 20.23 22.61
N ALA A 85 16.77 19.56 22.06
CA ALA A 85 16.92 18.75 20.86
C ALA A 85 17.35 19.58 19.64
N LEU A 86 16.64 20.68 19.35
CA LEU A 86 16.90 21.50 18.17
C LEU A 86 18.22 22.27 18.26
N SER A 87 18.63 22.68 19.47
CA SER A 87 19.94 23.31 19.68
C SER A 87 21.08 22.32 19.43
N GLU A 88 21.00 21.11 20.01
CA GLU A 88 22.00 20.06 19.77
C GLU A 88 22.07 19.69 18.27
N ILE A 89 20.93 19.55 17.60
CA ILE A 89 20.89 19.25 16.17
C ILE A 89 21.53 20.37 15.36
N ALA A 90 21.15 21.63 15.59
CA ALA A 90 21.72 22.77 14.87
C ALA A 90 23.24 22.87 15.08
N GLU A 91 23.72 22.72 16.31
CA GLU A 91 25.15 22.73 16.64
C GLU A 91 25.92 21.61 15.92
N ARG A 92 25.40 20.38 15.95
CA ARG A 92 26.01 19.23 15.27
C ARG A 92 26.04 19.41 13.75
N LEU A 93 24.93 19.84 13.15
CA LEU A 93 24.86 20.10 11.70
C LEU A 93 25.82 21.22 11.28
N ALA A 94 25.90 22.32 12.05
CA ALA A 94 26.84 23.40 11.80
C ALA A 94 28.29 22.95 11.94
N TYR A 95 28.58 22.10 12.93
CA TYR A 95 29.90 21.50 13.13
C TYR A 95 30.32 20.65 11.92
N PHE A 96 29.51 19.68 11.47
CA PHE A 96 29.85 18.86 10.30
C PHE A 96 30.02 19.70 9.03
N LYS A 97 29.14 20.68 8.81
CA LYS A 97 29.24 21.61 7.68
C LYS A 97 30.56 22.39 7.67
N ARG A 98 31.00 22.87 8.84
CA ARG A 98 32.27 23.61 8.97
C ARG A 98 33.50 22.71 8.78
N GLU A 99 33.52 21.54 9.39
CA GLU A 99 34.70 20.67 9.42
C GLU A 99 34.90 19.90 8.12
N ASN A 100 33.81 19.48 7.46
CA ASN A 100 33.86 18.52 6.34
C ASN A 100 33.07 18.97 5.11
N GLY A 101 32.45 20.16 5.14
CA GLY A 101 31.53 20.61 4.11
C GLY A 101 30.10 20.11 4.34
N ALA A 102 29.14 20.83 3.76
CA ALA A 102 27.72 20.51 3.90
C ALA A 102 27.35 19.13 3.31
N GLU A 103 28.11 18.67 2.32
CA GLU A 103 27.97 17.36 1.70
C GLU A 103 28.19 16.18 2.66
N SER A 104 28.88 16.40 3.79
CA SER A 104 29.09 15.38 4.82
C SER A 104 27.80 15.03 5.61
N VAL A 105 26.71 15.78 5.40
CA VAL A 105 25.38 15.50 5.96
C VAL A 105 24.45 15.04 4.84
N ALA A 106 23.91 13.85 4.98
CA ALA A 106 22.83 13.35 4.11
C ALA A 106 21.46 13.60 4.74
N PHE A 107 20.45 13.74 3.89
CA PHE A 107 19.05 13.94 4.32
C PHE A 107 18.19 12.81 3.74
N GLY A 108 17.57 12.00 4.59
CA GLY A 108 16.63 10.98 4.15
C GLY A 108 15.23 11.57 4.09
N VAL A 109 14.53 11.51 2.96
CA VAL A 109 13.17 12.06 2.86
C VAL A 109 12.26 11.03 2.20
N THR A 110 11.12 10.73 2.82
CA THR A 110 10.15 9.82 2.19
C THR A 110 9.47 10.43 0.98
N THR A 111 9.15 9.61 -0.02
CA THR A 111 8.40 10.09 -1.18
C THR A 111 7.00 10.62 -0.78
N PRO A 112 6.50 11.69 -1.46
CA PRO A 112 5.15 12.20 -1.23
C PRO A 112 4.06 11.28 -1.84
N SER A 113 4.45 10.16 -2.47
CA SER A 113 3.52 9.24 -3.13
C SER A 113 2.86 8.25 -2.16
N GLY A 114 3.43 8.07 -0.97
CA GLY A 114 2.93 7.16 0.06
C GLY A 114 3.11 7.67 1.49
N THR A 115 3.27 8.99 1.68
CA THR A 115 3.43 9.60 3.00
C THR A 115 2.82 11.01 3.06
N PRO A 116 2.48 11.50 4.27
CA PRO A 116 2.08 12.89 4.50
C PRO A 116 3.18 13.94 4.25
N MET A 117 4.40 13.52 3.83
CA MET A 117 5.51 14.41 3.49
C MET A 117 5.13 15.43 2.42
N SER A 118 4.10 15.16 1.61
CA SER A 118 3.62 16.10 0.60
C SER A 118 3.24 17.48 1.13
N ASP A 119 2.91 17.61 2.42
CA ASP A 119 2.59 18.90 3.04
C ASP A 119 3.85 19.72 3.38
N SER A 120 5.03 19.09 3.42
CA SER A 120 6.27 19.67 3.95
C SER A 120 7.46 19.56 3.00
N ILE A 121 7.36 18.77 1.93
CA ILE A 121 8.47 18.40 1.06
C ILE A 121 9.22 19.60 0.49
N ASP A 122 8.52 20.61 -0.03
CA ASP A 122 9.15 21.79 -0.61
C ASP A 122 9.93 22.60 0.46
N TRP A 123 9.46 22.59 1.71
CA TRP A 123 10.13 23.28 2.82
C TRP A 123 11.35 22.52 3.32
N VAL A 124 11.26 21.19 3.36
CA VAL A 124 12.40 20.31 3.69
C VAL A 124 13.49 20.43 2.63
N GLU A 125 13.13 20.38 1.34
CA GLU A 125 14.10 20.57 0.26
C GLU A 125 14.75 21.95 0.30
N ARG A 126 13.95 23.01 0.48
CA ARG A 126 14.47 24.36 0.66
C ARG A 126 15.52 24.41 1.79
N PHE A 127 15.25 23.75 2.91
CA PHE A 127 16.17 23.70 4.05
C PHE A 127 17.47 23.01 3.66
N VAL A 128 17.41 21.86 2.99
CA VAL A 128 18.61 21.13 2.59
C VAL A 128 19.44 21.91 1.56
N TRP A 129 18.79 22.51 0.57
CA TRP A 129 19.48 23.30 -0.47
C TRP A 129 20.17 24.54 0.09
N LEU A 130 19.54 25.22 1.05
CA LEU A 130 20.15 26.39 1.71
C LEU A 130 21.19 25.98 2.77
N PHE A 131 21.02 24.83 3.43
CA PHE A 131 22.06 24.22 4.24
C PHE A 131 23.31 23.90 3.39
N GLY A 132 23.10 23.54 2.12
CA GLY A 132 24.16 23.39 1.12
C GLY A 132 24.56 21.95 0.85
N SER A 133 23.78 20.96 1.30
CA SER A 133 24.05 19.56 1.00
C SER A 133 23.43 19.17 -0.34
N PRO A 134 24.15 18.49 -1.24
CA PRO A 134 23.59 17.89 -2.45
C PRO A 134 22.91 16.53 -2.19
N ASN A 135 22.95 16.02 -0.96
CA ASN A 135 22.69 14.61 -0.66
C ASN A 135 21.32 14.38 -0.02
N ILE A 136 20.24 14.56 -0.80
CA ILE A 136 18.90 14.11 -0.39
C ILE A 136 18.60 12.71 -0.94
N CYS A 137 18.35 11.76 -0.06
CA CYS A 137 18.00 10.38 -0.39
C CYS A 137 16.48 10.18 -0.33
N TYR A 138 15.83 10.04 -1.50
CA TYR A 138 14.37 9.98 -1.61
C TYR A 138 13.76 8.61 -1.91
N ALA A 139 14.56 7.63 -2.32
CA ALA A 139 14.06 6.40 -2.95
C ALA A 139 13.27 6.65 -4.26
N THR A 140 13.54 7.77 -4.96
CA THR A 140 12.87 8.11 -6.23
C THR A 140 13.21 7.13 -7.34
N GLU A 141 14.43 6.59 -7.33
CA GLU A 141 14.96 5.62 -8.28
C GLU A 141 14.13 4.33 -8.31
N ILE A 142 13.55 3.90 -7.18
CA ILE A 142 12.66 2.73 -7.12
C ILE A 142 11.17 3.11 -7.10
N CYS A 143 10.82 4.39 -7.25
CA CYS A 143 9.43 4.86 -7.14
C CYS A 143 8.94 5.57 -8.40
N ASN A 144 9.37 6.81 -8.62
CA ASN A 144 8.79 7.71 -9.62
C ASN A 144 9.77 8.10 -10.73
N TRP A 145 11.08 7.90 -10.55
CA TRP A 145 12.09 8.42 -11.47
C TRP A 145 11.85 7.98 -12.92
N HIS A 146 11.42 6.75 -13.15
CA HIS A 146 11.17 6.26 -14.52
C HIS A 146 10.03 7.04 -15.19
N LYS A 147 8.86 7.14 -14.55
CA LYS A 147 7.75 7.89 -15.13
C LYS A 147 8.03 9.40 -15.23
N ASP A 148 8.79 9.98 -14.29
CA ASP A 148 8.97 11.44 -14.21
C ASP A 148 10.22 11.94 -14.96
N SER A 149 11.26 11.11 -15.10
CA SER A 149 12.56 11.49 -15.67
C SER A 149 12.99 10.65 -16.87
N ALA A 150 12.71 9.34 -16.92
CA ALA A 150 13.05 8.55 -18.12
C ALA A 150 12.15 8.92 -19.31
N HIS A 151 10.87 9.21 -19.04
CA HIS A 151 9.92 9.72 -20.04
C HIS A 151 10.37 11.06 -20.67
N VAL A 152 11.13 11.88 -19.93
CA VAL A 152 11.67 13.17 -20.41
C VAL A 152 12.62 12.98 -21.59
N PHE A 153 13.38 11.87 -21.64
CA PHE A 153 14.25 11.55 -22.78
C PHE A 153 13.48 11.29 -24.08
N THR A 154 12.15 11.13 -24.03
CA THR A 154 11.29 10.93 -25.20
C THR A 154 10.48 12.20 -25.50
N PHE A 155 9.73 12.71 -24.52
CA PHE A 155 8.76 13.79 -24.73
C PHE A 155 9.17 15.15 -24.13
N GLY A 156 10.31 15.23 -23.43
CA GLY A 156 10.75 16.48 -22.78
C GLY A 156 10.02 16.81 -21.47
N CYS A 157 9.08 15.97 -21.05
CA CYS A 157 8.35 16.09 -19.79
C CYS A 157 8.18 14.71 -19.12
N GLY A 158 7.89 14.71 -17.81
CA GLY A 158 7.45 13.49 -17.13
C GLY A 158 6.08 13.04 -17.64
N MET A 159 5.74 11.77 -17.44
CA MET A 159 4.48 11.17 -17.91
C MET A 159 3.28 12.01 -17.48
N PRO A 160 2.52 12.60 -18.43
CA PRO A 160 1.39 13.45 -18.10
C PRO A 160 0.22 12.67 -17.50
N THR A 161 -0.74 13.39 -16.91
CA THR A 161 -1.92 12.78 -16.28
C THR A 161 -2.78 12.06 -17.33
N ALA A 162 -3.06 10.78 -17.12
CA ALA A 162 -3.93 9.99 -18.00
C ALA A 162 -5.41 10.39 -17.85
N ASP A 163 -6.05 10.84 -18.93
CA ASP A 163 -7.47 11.22 -18.97
C ASP A 163 -8.39 10.00 -19.17
N TYR A 164 -8.38 9.10 -18.18
CA TYR A 164 -9.09 7.82 -18.26
C TYR A 164 -10.59 7.95 -18.53
N GLN A 165 -11.23 9.02 -18.05
CA GLN A 165 -12.67 9.20 -18.18
C GLN A 165 -13.09 9.43 -19.64
N GLN A 166 -12.22 10.07 -20.44
CA GLN A 166 -12.47 10.38 -21.85
C GLN A 166 -11.72 9.45 -22.82
N ALA A 167 -11.04 8.42 -22.31
CA ALA A 167 -10.24 7.51 -23.12
C ALA A 167 -11.08 6.50 -23.90
N ASP A 168 -10.65 6.17 -25.12
CA ASP A 168 -11.22 5.08 -25.91
C ASP A 168 -10.47 3.77 -25.63
N LEU A 169 -9.18 3.87 -25.28
CA LEU A 169 -8.35 2.78 -24.82
C LEU A 169 -7.57 3.20 -23.57
N ILE A 170 -7.64 2.37 -22.53
CA ILE A 170 -6.89 2.51 -21.29
C ILE A 170 -5.81 1.42 -21.25
N VAL A 171 -4.56 1.82 -20.98
CA VAL A 171 -3.43 0.90 -20.84
C VAL A 171 -2.79 1.05 -19.46
N LEU A 172 -2.90 0.01 -18.63
CA LEU A 172 -2.28 -0.02 -17.30
C LEU A 172 -1.07 -0.94 -17.34
N TRP A 173 0.13 -0.40 -17.13
CA TRP A 173 1.37 -1.16 -17.26
C TRP A 173 2.14 -1.17 -15.93
N GLY A 174 2.14 -2.31 -15.24
CA GLY A 174 2.78 -2.42 -13.92
C GLY A 174 2.21 -1.42 -12.88
N ASN A 175 0.93 -1.07 -13.02
CA ASN A 175 0.21 -0.11 -12.19
C ASN A 175 -1.15 -0.70 -11.77
N ASN A 176 -1.48 -0.63 -10.47
CA ASN A 176 -2.74 -1.15 -9.91
C ASN A 176 -3.52 -0.06 -9.14
N PRO A 177 -4.21 0.85 -9.87
CA PRO A 177 -4.99 1.94 -9.28
C PRO A 177 -6.02 1.51 -8.23
N ALA A 178 -6.60 0.31 -8.35
CA ALA A 178 -7.59 -0.20 -7.41
C ALA A 178 -7.07 -0.29 -5.97
N ASN A 179 -5.76 -0.47 -5.78
CA ASN A 179 -5.13 -0.51 -4.46
C ASN A 179 -4.28 0.73 -4.13
N THR A 180 -3.78 1.44 -5.16
CA THR A 180 -2.78 2.51 -4.97
C THR A 180 -3.28 3.91 -5.29
N TRP A 181 -4.39 4.07 -6.02
CA TRP A 181 -4.92 5.38 -6.43
C TRP A 181 -6.42 5.32 -6.76
N LEU A 182 -7.28 5.33 -5.73
CA LEU A 182 -8.73 5.15 -5.90
C LEU A 182 -9.39 6.21 -6.77
N ALA A 183 -8.90 7.45 -6.77
CA ALA A 183 -9.42 8.48 -7.68
C ALA A 183 -9.20 8.10 -9.17
N GLN A 184 -8.07 7.46 -9.50
CA GLN A 184 -7.86 6.92 -10.85
C GLN A 184 -8.74 5.70 -11.12
N ALA A 185 -8.95 4.83 -10.13
CA ALA A 185 -9.85 3.69 -10.28
C ALA A 185 -11.30 4.14 -10.59
N ASP A 186 -11.80 5.20 -9.93
CA ASP A 186 -13.10 5.82 -10.26
C ASP A 186 -13.12 6.39 -11.69
N ALA A 187 -12.07 7.10 -12.10
CA ALA A 187 -11.95 7.63 -13.47
C ALA A 187 -11.91 6.53 -14.54
N ILE A 188 -11.19 5.42 -14.28
CA ILE A 188 -11.16 4.23 -15.15
C ILE A 188 -12.55 3.63 -15.24
N ALA A 189 -13.25 3.42 -14.12
CA ALA A 189 -14.61 2.88 -14.13
C ALA A 189 -15.58 3.76 -14.93
N LYS A 190 -15.44 5.09 -14.88
CA LYS A 190 -16.21 6.02 -15.74
C LYS A 190 -15.87 5.87 -17.22
N GLY A 191 -14.59 5.78 -17.57
CA GLY A 191 -14.15 5.51 -18.95
C GLY A 191 -14.69 4.19 -19.48
N ARG A 192 -14.60 3.11 -18.69
CA ARG A 192 -15.15 1.78 -19.03
C ARG A 192 -16.65 1.82 -19.30
N ARG A 193 -17.43 2.52 -18.46
CA ARG A 193 -18.88 2.70 -18.67
C ARG A 193 -19.21 3.47 -19.96
N ARG A 194 -18.31 4.35 -20.41
CA ARG A 194 -18.41 5.06 -21.70
C ARG A 194 -18.05 4.18 -22.90
N GLY A 195 -17.47 2.99 -22.67
CA GLY A 195 -17.08 2.04 -23.71
C GLY A 195 -15.58 1.91 -23.92
N ALA A 196 -14.73 2.54 -23.09
CA ALA A 196 -13.28 2.45 -23.21
C ALA A 196 -12.82 0.99 -23.13
N LYS A 197 -11.93 0.55 -24.01
CA LYS A 197 -11.23 -0.74 -23.94
C LYS A 197 -10.11 -0.70 -22.89
N LEU A 198 -9.73 -1.86 -22.36
CA LEU A 198 -8.73 -1.96 -21.30
C LEU A 198 -7.69 -3.03 -21.62
N ILE A 199 -6.42 -2.61 -21.65
CA ILE A 199 -5.24 -3.47 -21.64
C ILE A 199 -4.58 -3.37 -20.27
N VAL A 200 -4.28 -4.50 -19.65
CA VAL A 200 -3.50 -4.57 -18.41
C VAL A 200 -2.27 -5.43 -18.61
N VAL A 201 -1.10 -4.86 -18.35
CA VAL A 201 0.19 -5.57 -18.34
C VAL A 201 0.65 -5.72 -16.90
N ASP A 202 0.41 -6.91 -16.33
CA ASP A 202 0.73 -7.24 -14.93
C ASP A 202 0.80 -8.77 -14.80
N PRO A 203 1.81 -9.35 -14.13
CA PRO A 203 1.82 -10.80 -13.87
C PRO A 203 0.63 -11.27 -13.00
N ARG A 204 0.00 -10.37 -12.23
CA ARG A 204 -1.02 -10.73 -11.24
C ARG A 204 -2.44 -10.56 -11.75
N PRO A 205 -3.38 -11.42 -11.28
CA PRO A 205 -4.81 -11.27 -11.54
C PRO A 205 -5.42 -10.17 -10.66
N THR A 206 -4.97 -8.91 -10.84
CA THR A 206 -5.57 -7.76 -10.16
C THR A 206 -7.04 -7.59 -10.58
N PRO A 207 -7.88 -6.85 -9.81
CA PRO A 207 -9.27 -6.64 -10.19
C PRO A 207 -9.44 -6.10 -11.61
N LEU A 208 -8.64 -5.09 -11.98
CA LEU A 208 -8.66 -4.51 -13.33
C LEU A 208 -8.09 -5.46 -14.39
N ALA A 209 -7.12 -6.31 -14.05
CA ALA A 209 -6.61 -7.33 -14.98
C ALA A 209 -7.68 -8.38 -15.33
N ARG A 210 -8.45 -8.84 -14.33
CA ARG A 210 -9.53 -9.81 -14.54
C ARG A 210 -10.69 -9.27 -15.41
N GLU A 211 -10.86 -7.96 -15.42
CA GLU A 211 -11.90 -7.24 -16.20
C GLU A 211 -11.37 -6.68 -17.53
N ALA A 212 -10.09 -6.86 -17.85
CA ALA A 212 -9.46 -6.31 -19.05
C ALA A 212 -9.96 -7.00 -20.33
N ASP A 213 -10.03 -6.26 -21.44
CA ASP A 213 -10.26 -6.86 -22.77
C ASP A 213 -9.02 -7.64 -23.25
N LEU A 214 -7.84 -7.30 -22.71
CA LEU A 214 -6.59 -8.00 -22.90
C LEU A 214 -5.71 -7.89 -21.65
N TRP A 215 -5.43 -9.03 -21.02
CA TRP A 215 -4.53 -9.13 -19.87
C TRP A 215 -3.23 -9.81 -20.29
N LEU A 216 -2.14 -9.05 -20.34
CA LEU A 216 -0.80 -9.52 -20.69
C LEU A 216 -0.03 -9.87 -19.39
N ARG A 217 0.06 -11.17 -19.09
CA ARG A 217 0.74 -11.74 -17.92
C ARG A 217 2.26 -11.75 -18.05
N VAL A 218 2.86 -10.57 -18.10
CA VAL A 218 4.28 -10.41 -18.42
C VAL A 218 5.17 -11.02 -17.33
N ASN A 219 6.21 -11.75 -17.74
CA ASN A 219 7.28 -12.17 -16.84
C ASN A 219 7.97 -10.92 -16.27
N PRO A 220 8.11 -10.79 -14.94
CA PRO A 220 8.68 -9.59 -14.34
C PRO A 220 10.03 -9.18 -14.96
N GLY A 221 10.15 -7.89 -15.35
CA GLY A 221 11.38 -7.32 -15.88
C GLY A 221 11.62 -7.58 -17.37
N THR A 222 10.62 -8.13 -18.07
CA THR A 222 10.66 -8.39 -19.52
C THR A 222 9.79 -7.40 -20.33
N ASP A 223 9.23 -6.41 -19.65
CA ASP A 223 8.33 -5.38 -20.19
C ASP A 223 8.91 -4.61 -21.39
N GLY A 224 10.21 -4.31 -21.37
CA GLY A 224 10.88 -3.63 -22.48
C GLY A 224 10.83 -4.44 -23.78
N ALA A 225 11.03 -5.77 -23.69
CA ALA A 225 10.92 -6.66 -24.86
C ALA A 225 9.48 -6.71 -25.38
N LEU A 226 8.49 -6.72 -24.48
CA LEU A 226 7.07 -6.69 -24.86
C LEU A 226 6.73 -5.38 -25.59
N ALA A 227 7.13 -4.23 -25.05
CA ALA A 227 6.88 -2.93 -25.69
C ALA A 227 7.55 -2.84 -27.08
N MET A 228 8.78 -3.33 -27.21
CA MET A 228 9.49 -3.38 -28.50
C MET A 228 8.80 -4.31 -29.50
N ALA A 229 8.29 -5.45 -29.05
CA ALA A 229 7.57 -6.39 -29.92
C ALA A 229 6.24 -5.82 -30.42
N ILE A 230 5.49 -5.14 -29.55
CA ILE A 230 4.24 -4.46 -29.93
C ILE A 230 4.54 -3.34 -30.93
N ALA A 231 5.57 -2.52 -30.68
CA ALA A 231 5.97 -1.44 -31.59
C ALA A 231 6.39 -1.98 -32.96
N ARG A 232 7.15 -3.07 -32.98
CA ARG A 232 7.54 -3.78 -34.23
C ARG A 232 6.30 -4.20 -35.00
N GLN A 233 5.30 -4.79 -34.33
CA GLN A 233 4.08 -5.22 -35.00
C GLN A 233 3.26 -4.06 -35.53
N MET A 234 3.11 -2.96 -34.76
CA MET A 234 2.42 -1.76 -35.24
C MET A 234 3.04 -1.22 -36.53
N ILE A 235 4.38 -1.14 -36.60
CA ILE A 235 5.10 -0.73 -37.82
C ILE A 235 4.82 -1.71 -38.97
N ALA A 236 4.90 -3.01 -38.71
CA ALA A 236 4.72 -4.04 -39.74
C ALA A 236 3.31 -4.05 -40.37
N ILE A 237 2.27 -3.74 -39.59
CA ILE A 237 0.89 -3.68 -40.09
C ILE A 237 0.45 -2.28 -40.52
N GLY A 238 1.35 -1.28 -40.50
CA GLY A 238 1.05 0.11 -40.85
C GLY A 238 0.15 0.84 -39.85
N ASN A 239 0.06 0.36 -38.61
CA ASN A 239 -0.81 0.93 -37.56
C ASN A 239 -0.08 1.99 -36.73
N VAL A 240 0.47 3.00 -37.42
CA VAL A 240 1.28 4.09 -36.85
C VAL A 240 0.73 5.43 -37.34
N ASP A 241 0.73 6.46 -36.49
CA ASP A 241 0.35 7.82 -36.87
C ASP A 241 1.49 8.43 -37.69
N GLU A 242 1.56 8.04 -38.95
CA GLU A 242 2.64 8.44 -39.85
C GLU A 242 2.78 9.97 -40.00
N PRO A 243 1.70 10.78 -40.11
CA PRO A 243 1.81 12.23 -40.07
C PRO A 243 2.45 12.76 -38.78
N PHE A 244 2.05 12.24 -37.62
CA PHE A 244 2.67 12.62 -36.34
C PHE A 244 4.13 12.22 -36.29
N VAL A 245 4.47 10.99 -36.69
CA VAL A 245 5.85 10.49 -36.66
C VAL A 245 6.75 11.35 -37.56
N ARG A 246 6.33 11.68 -38.77
CA ARG A 246 7.11 12.50 -39.71
C ARG A 246 7.28 13.95 -39.23
N ARG A 247 6.22 14.55 -38.66
CA ARG A 247 6.23 15.96 -38.29
C ARG A 247 6.78 16.24 -36.90
N TRP A 248 6.38 15.44 -35.92
CA TRP A 248 6.52 15.74 -34.49
C TRP A 248 7.50 14.81 -33.78
N THR A 249 8.09 13.83 -34.46
CA THR A 249 9.22 13.06 -33.93
C THR A 249 10.50 13.43 -34.67
N ASN A 250 11.64 13.08 -34.09
CA ASN A 250 12.93 13.18 -34.76
C ASN A 250 13.19 12.05 -35.76
N GLY A 251 12.20 11.21 -36.07
CA GLY A 251 12.31 10.08 -36.99
C GLY A 251 12.96 10.39 -38.35
N PRO A 252 12.59 11.48 -39.04
CA PRO A 252 13.23 11.84 -40.32
C PRO A 252 14.62 12.47 -40.22
N LEU A 253 15.09 12.83 -39.01
CA LEU A 253 16.40 13.47 -38.87
C LEU A 253 17.52 12.46 -39.12
N LEU A 254 18.53 12.87 -39.87
CA LEU A 254 19.65 12.02 -40.25
C LEU A 254 20.66 11.89 -39.11
N VAL A 255 21.03 10.66 -38.76
CA VAL A 255 22.07 10.33 -37.78
C VAL A 255 23.31 9.84 -38.51
N ARG A 256 24.46 10.43 -38.19
CA ARG A 256 25.76 10.04 -38.75
C ARG A 256 26.26 8.75 -38.12
N ALA A 257 26.71 7.78 -38.92
CA ALA A 257 27.21 6.50 -38.45
C ALA A 257 28.57 6.60 -37.74
N ASP A 258 29.39 7.59 -38.09
CA ASP A 258 30.75 7.78 -37.55
C ASP A 258 30.76 8.25 -36.09
N THR A 259 29.74 9.02 -35.69
CA THR A 259 29.67 9.69 -34.39
C THR A 259 28.41 9.34 -33.60
N GLY A 260 27.37 8.81 -34.26
CA GLY A 260 26.04 8.61 -33.67
C GLY A 260 25.31 9.90 -33.30
N ARG A 261 25.77 11.06 -33.81
CA ARG A 261 25.13 12.36 -33.63
C ARG A 261 24.24 12.68 -34.82
N PHE A 262 23.25 13.55 -34.62
CA PHE A 262 22.49 14.07 -35.75
C PHE A 262 23.41 14.84 -36.70
N LEU A 263 23.22 14.65 -38.00
CA LEU A 263 23.81 15.47 -39.04
C LEU A 263 23.24 16.88 -38.93
N ARG A 264 24.11 17.88 -38.89
CA ARG A 264 23.73 19.28 -38.80
C ARG A 264 24.29 20.09 -39.95
N GLU A 265 23.69 21.25 -40.15
CA GLU A 265 24.11 22.26 -41.12
C GLU A 265 25.62 22.56 -41.05
N ARG A 266 26.20 22.69 -39.84
CA ARG A 266 27.64 22.96 -39.68
C ARG A 266 28.55 21.78 -39.97
N ASP A 267 28.01 20.55 -40.05
CA ASP A 267 28.80 19.41 -40.53
C ASP A 267 28.97 19.47 -42.05
N ILE A 268 28.04 20.11 -42.77
CA ILE A 268 28.05 20.22 -44.23
C ILE A 268 28.84 21.47 -44.64
N ASP A 269 28.52 22.61 -44.00
CA ASP A 269 29.21 23.89 -44.13
C ASP A 269 29.65 24.42 -42.76
N PRO A 270 30.94 24.26 -42.38
CA PRO A 270 31.49 24.76 -41.13
C PRO A 270 31.32 26.26 -40.89
N HIS A 271 31.07 27.04 -41.95
CA HIS A 271 30.90 28.49 -41.88
C HIS A 271 29.43 28.92 -41.81
N ALA A 272 28.47 27.98 -41.79
CA ALA A 272 27.05 28.29 -41.68
C ALA A 272 26.73 29.05 -40.38
N SER A 273 25.90 30.08 -40.50
CA SER A 273 25.45 30.91 -39.36
C SER A 273 24.59 30.10 -38.40
N GLY A 274 23.73 29.22 -38.93
CA GLY A 274 22.88 28.29 -38.19
C GLY A 274 23.59 26.99 -37.81
N ASN A 275 22.87 26.09 -37.13
CA ASN A 275 23.30 24.72 -36.89
C ASN A 275 22.09 23.76 -36.90
N ARG A 276 21.23 23.96 -37.90
CA ARG A 276 19.94 23.26 -38.04
C ARG A 276 20.16 21.77 -38.27
N TYR A 277 19.17 20.96 -37.89
CA TYR A 277 19.20 19.52 -38.13
C TYR A 277 18.93 19.21 -39.61
N ALA A 278 19.57 18.17 -40.15
CA ALA A 278 19.38 17.77 -41.54
C ALA A 278 18.41 16.58 -41.69
N LEU A 279 17.67 16.58 -42.80
CA LEU A 279 16.72 15.54 -43.22
C LEU A 279 16.86 15.27 -44.72
N TRP A 280 16.27 14.17 -45.20
CA TRP A 280 16.31 13.81 -46.62
C TRP A 280 14.93 13.99 -47.27
N ASN A 281 14.87 14.77 -48.35
CA ASN A 281 13.72 14.81 -49.24
C ASN A 281 13.87 13.68 -50.26
N GLN A 282 13.06 12.65 -50.15
CA GLN A 282 13.17 11.46 -51.00
C GLN A 282 12.65 11.69 -52.43
N THR A 283 11.74 12.65 -52.62
CA THR A 283 11.16 12.94 -53.94
C THR A 283 12.09 13.82 -54.77
N LEU A 284 12.76 14.77 -54.13
CA LEU A 284 13.79 15.62 -54.75
C LEU A 284 15.20 15.02 -54.69
N ASP A 285 15.35 13.89 -54.01
CA ASP A 285 16.62 13.20 -53.74
C ASP A 285 17.75 14.13 -53.26
N ARG A 286 17.45 14.95 -52.26
CA ARG A 286 18.39 15.93 -51.72
C ARG A 286 18.26 16.11 -50.20
N LEU A 287 19.28 16.70 -49.62
CA LEU A 287 19.26 17.15 -48.24
C LEU A 287 18.41 18.43 -48.09
N GLU A 288 17.66 18.50 -47.01
CA GLU A 288 16.99 19.72 -46.54
C GLU A 288 17.31 19.93 -45.06
N LEU A 289 17.19 21.17 -44.58
CA LEU A 289 17.40 21.51 -43.18
C LEU A 289 16.04 21.74 -42.48
N VAL A 290 15.97 21.46 -41.18
CA VAL A 290 14.78 21.77 -40.38
C VAL A 290 14.45 23.26 -40.52
N GLU A 291 13.15 23.57 -40.62
CA GLU A 291 12.48 24.80 -41.06
C GLU A 291 12.26 24.90 -42.59
N GLU A 292 13.19 24.43 -43.43
CA GLU A 292 13.01 24.44 -44.90
C GLU A 292 11.93 23.44 -45.34
N GLU A 293 11.70 22.38 -44.54
CA GLU A 293 10.70 21.36 -44.82
C GLU A 293 9.26 21.82 -44.60
N ALA A 294 9.03 23.06 -44.15
CA ALA A 294 7.69 23.61 -44.01
C ALA A 294 6.90 23.62 -45.34
N GLY A 295 7.61 23.69 -46.48
CA GLY A 295 7.03 23.57 -47.83
C GLY A 295 7.03 22.16 -48.41
N THR A 296 7.60 21.17 -47.71
CA THR A 296 7.77 19.79 -48.17
C THR A 296 6.58 18.93 -47.72
N ALA A 297 5.99 18.14 -48.62
CA ALA A 297 4.92 17.23 -48.24
C ALA A 297 5.47 16.19 -47.24
N LEU A 298 4.72 15.86 -46.19
CA LEU A 298 5.19 14.93 -45.15
C LEU A 298 5.62 13.59 -45.75
N SER A 299 4.92 13.11 -46.78
CA SER A 299 5.25 11.89 -47.52
C SER A 299 6.65 11.91 -48.12
N ASP A 300 7.21 13.08 -48.42
CA ASP A 300 8.53 13.24 -49.05
C ASP A 300 9.69 13.23 -48.03
N LEU A 301 9.41 13.37 -46.73
CA LEU A 301 10.43 13.35 -45.68
C LEU A 301 10.88 11.91 -45.41
N SER A 302 12.08 11.51 -45.82
CA SER A 302 12.47 10.10 -45.70
C SER A 302 12.58 9.62 -44.24
N MET A 303 11.99 8.48 -43.93
CA MET A 303 12.13 7.79 -42.63
C MET A 303 12.98 6.52 -42.71
N THR A 304 13.42 6.14 -43.91
CA THR A 304 14.11 4.88 -44.17
C THR A 304 15.27 5.06 -45.15
N GLY A 305 16.23 4.15 -45.04
CA GLY A 305 17.30 4.03 -46.00
C GLY A 305 18.49 4.91 -45.65
N THR A 306 19.65 4.35 -45.86
CA THR A 306 20.94 4.96 -45.57
C THR A 306 21.41 5.79 -46.77
N ARG A 307 22.08 6.92 -46.52
CA ARG A 307 22.60 7.87 -47.53
C ARG A 307 24.06 8.19 -47.23
N HIS A 308 24.84 8.51 -48.25
CA HIS A 308 26.19 9.06 -48.08
C HIS A 308 26.11 10.57 -48.28
N VAL A 309 26.52 11.33 -47.27
CA VAL A 309 26.50 12.79 -47.29
C VAL A 309 27.92 13.31 -47.17
N GLY A 310 28.28 14.27 -48.03
CA GLY A 310 29.54 14.99 -47.92
C GLY A 310 29.53 15.92 -46.71
N ILE A 311 30.42 15.70 -45.77
CA ILE A 311 30.68 16.59 -44.63
C ILE A 311 32.04 17.27 -44.79
N THR A 312 32.15 18.52 -44.36
CA THR A 312 33.37 19.31 -44.47
C THR A 312 33.93 19.57 -43.08
N ASP A 313 35.21 19.28 -42.85
CA ASP A 313 35.86 19.61 -41.57
C ASP A 313 36.30 21.08 -41.51
N SER A 314 36.76 21.54 -40.33
CA SER A 314 37.22 22.92 -40.13
C SER A 314 38.46 23.30 -40.94
N ALA A 315 39.14 22.33 -41.57
CA ALA A 315 40.26 22.53 -42.49
C ALA A 315 39.83 22.50 -43.96
N GLY A 316 38.52 22.42 -44.25
CA GLY A 316 37.97 22.40 -45.59
C GLY A 316 38.04 21.02 -46.28
N ARG A 317 38.38 19.95 -45.56
CA ARG A 317 38.42 18.60 -46.14
C ARG A 317 37.03 18.00 -46.16
N CYS A 318 36.58 17.61 -47.36
CA CYS A 318 35.31 16.94 -47.55
C CYS A 318 35.48 15.42 -47.42
N THR A 319 34.62 14.78 -46.63
CA THR A 319 34.56 13.32 -46.46
C THR A 319 33.12 12.83 -46.60
N GLN A 320 32.93 11.62 -47.13
CA GLN A 320 31.61 11.01 -47.21
C GLN A 320 31.31 10.28 -45.91
N VAL A 321 30.19 10.61 -45.27
CA VAL A 321 29.72 9.93 -44.06
C VAL A 321 28.37 9.30 -44.32
N GLU A 322 28.24 8.07 -43.84
CA GLU A 322 26.99 7.34 -43.86
C GLU A 322 26.00 7.96 -42.86
N CYS A 323 24.82 8.30 -43.34
CA CYS A 323 23.74 8.94 -42.58
C CYS A 323 22.46 8.10 -42.72
N THR A 324 21.79 7.83 -41.61
CA THR A 324 20.56 7.02 -41.57
C THR A 324 19.48 7.77 -40.79
N PRO A 325 18.22 7.85 -41.26
CA PRO A 325 17.13 8.44 -40.48
C PRO A 325 16.97 7.77 -39.11
N ALA A 326 16.70 8.56 -38.07
CA ALA A 326 16.49 8.04 -36.71
C ALA A 326 15.37 6.98 -36.61
N PHE A 327 14.32 7.09 -37.43
CA PHE A 327 13.23 6.12 -37.46
C PHE A 327 13.70 4.74 -37.96
N ASP A 328 14.59 4.70 -38.96
CA ASP A 328 15.19 3.45 -39.45
C ASP A 328 16.05 2.80 -38.36
N LEU A 329 16.87 3.58 -37.64
CA LEU A 329 17.64 3.07 -36.49
C LEU A 329 16.73 2.52 -35.38
N TYR A 330 15.61 3.19 -35.10
CA TYR A 330 14.60 2.69 -34.18
C TYR A 330 13.99 1.37 -34.68
N ALA A 331 13.53 1.31 -35.94
CA ALA A 331 12.96 0.10 -36.54
C ALA A 331 13.95 -1.08 -36.54
N ARG A 332 15.24 -0.83 -36.82
CA ARG A 332 16.31 -1.84 -36.73
C ARG A 332 16.47 -2.38 -35.30
N ALA A 333 16.39 -1.53 -34.28
CA ALA A 333 16.44 -1.98 -32.88
C ALA A 333 15.23 -2.85 -32.49
N LEU A 334 14.06 -2.59 -33.08
CA LEU A 334 12.86 -3.39 -32.89
C LEU A 334 12.87 -4.73 -33.64
N ALA A 335 13.64 -4.84 -34.73
CA ALA A 335 13.55 -5.94 -35.69
C ALA A 335 13.71 -7.34 -35.06
N ALA A 336 14.57 -7.46 -34.05
CA ALA A 336 14.85 -8.71 -33.34
C ALA A 336 13.63 -9.25 -32.57
N TYR A 337 12.72 -8.38 -32.12
CA TYR A 337 11.61 -8.75 -31.24
C TYR A 337 10.37 -9.19 -32.02
N THR A 338 10.49 -10.29 -32.77
CA THR A 338 9.33 -10.94 -33.40
C THR A 338 8.35 -11.41 -32.30
N PRO A 339 7.05 -11.63 -32.62
CA PRO A 339 6.09 -12.12 -31.63
C PRO A 339 6.53 -13.43 -30.98
N GLU A 340 7.20 -14.31 -31.72
CA GLU A 340 7.68 -15.62 -31.26
C GLU A 340 8.85 -15.48 -30.28
N LEU A 341 9.84 -14.62 -30.61
CA LEU A 341 10.96 -14.37 -29.70
C LEU A 341 10.46 -13.66 -28.44
N ALA A 342 9.61 -12.64 -28.60
CA ALA A 342 9.04 -11.91 -27.49
C ALA A 342 8.18 -12.83 -26.60
N SER A 343 7.45 -13.78 -27.18
CA SER A 343 6.71 -14.78 -26.42
C SER A 343 7.62 -15.63 -25.53
N THR A 344 8.75 -16.07 -26.06
CA THR A 344 9.76 -16.82 -25.29
C THR A 344 10.35 -16.00 -24.14
N ILE A 345 10.63 -14.71 -24.38
CA ILE A 345 11.22 -13.82 -23.37
C ILE A 345 10.19 -13.47 -22.28
N THR A 346 8.98 -13.12 -22.71
CA THR A 346 8.00 -12.42 -21.85
C THR A 346 6.95 -13.34 -21.24
N GLY A 347 6.81 -14.57 -21.74
CA GLY A 347 5.73 -15.48 -21.35
C GLY A 347 4.37 -15.10 -21.93
N ILE A 348 4.28 -14.09 -22.80
CA ILE A 348 3.04 -13.66 -23.47
C ILE A 348 2.86 -14.43 -24.77
N ASP A 349 1.66 -14.90 -25.07
CA ASP A 349 1.39 -15.56 -26.34
C ASP A 349 1.58 -14.59 -27.52
N ALA A 350 2.22 -15.07 -28.59
CA ALA A 350 2.46 -14.26 -29.80
C ALA A 350 1.15 -13.65 -30.36
N ALA A 351 0.04 -14.37 -30.25
CA ALA A 351 -1.29 -13.89 -30.64
C ALA A 351 -1.76 -12.69 -29.83
N ASP A 352 -1.51 -12.67 -28.52
CA ASP A 352 -1.86 -11.56 -27.64
C ASP A 352 -0.98 -10.33 -27.88
N ILE A 353 0.29 -10.52 -28.26
CA ILE A 353 1.18 -9.43 -28.70
C ILE A 353 0.63 -8.79 -29.98
N MET A 354 0.21 -9.60 -30.96
CA MET A 354 -0.42 -9.09 -32.19
C MET A 354 -1.74 -8.37 -31.90
N LYS A 355 -2.56 -8.93 -31.01
CA LYS A 355 -3.82 -8.30 -30.58
C LYS A 355 -3.59 -6.95 -29.89
N ALA A 356 -2.57 -6.84 -29.05
CA ALA A 356 -2.19 -5.55 -28.44
C ALA A 356 -1.81 -4.51 -29.49
N ALA A 357 -1.02 -4.89 -30.50
CA ALA A 357 -0.63 -4.01 -31.61
C ALA A 357 -1.82 -3.58 -32.49
N GLN A 358 -2.85 -4.42 -32.61
CA GLN A 358 -4.10 -4.08 -33.32
C GLN A 358 -4.97 -3.11 -32.51
N MET A 359 -5.03 -3.30 -31.18
CA MET A 359 -5.80 -2.41 -30.30
C MET A 359 -5.19 -1.00 -30.21
N LEU A 360 -3.85 -0.89 -30.33
CA LEU A 360 -3.14 0.40 -30.36
C LEU A 360 -3.10 0.96 -31.79
N HIS A 361 -4.12 1.73 -32.19
CA HIS A 361 -4.18 2.42 -33.48
C HIS A 361 -4.24 3.95 -33.35
N PRO A 362 -3.82 4.70 -34.39
CA PRO A 362 -3.93 6.17 -34.44
C PRO A 362 -5.37 6.69 -34.37
N GLY A 363 -5.51 7.95 -33.97
CA GLY A 363 -6.79 8.68 -33.97
C GLY A 363 -7.73 8.40 -32.78
N GLN A 364 -7.42 7.42 -31.93
CA GLN A 364 -8.17 7.14 -30.70
C GLN A 364 -7.57 7.88 -29.48
N GLY A 365 -8.39 8.15 -28.45
CA GLY A 365 -7.91 8.62 -27.16
C GLY A 365 -7.23 7.49 -26.37
N ILE A 366 -5.91 7.52 -26.21
CA ILE A 366 -5.13 6.48 -25.51
C ILE A 366 -4.55 7.05 -24.22
N ALA A 367 -5.18 6.68 -23.10
CA ALA A 367 -4.72 7.00 -21.77
C ALA A 367 -3.89 5.83 -21.21
N TYR A 368 -2.58 6.01 -21.07
CA TYR A 368 -1.71 5.00 -20.50
C TYR A 368 -1.05 5.45 -19.21
N HIS A 369 -0.70 4.49 -18.35
CA HIS A 369 0.14 4.77 -17.20
C HIS A 369 1.04 3.58 -16.89
N ALA A 370 2.35 3.83 -16.91
CA ALA A 370 3.37 2.93 -16.40
C ALA A 370 3.93 3.44 -15.06
N TRP A 371 4.26 2.54 -14.12
CA TRP A 371 4.78 2.95 -12.81
C TRP A 371 5.71 1.91 -12.16
N SER A 372 5.61 1.71 -10.83
CA SER A 372 6.58 0.93 -10.05
C SER A 372 6.73 -0.54 -10.43
N GLY A 373 5.79 -1.12 -11.21
CA GLY A 373 5.92 -2.46 -11.76
C GLY A 373 7.05 -2.58 -12.78
N VAL A 374 7.34 -1.51 -13.52
CA VAL A 374 8.42 -1.44 -14.52
C VAL A 374 9.66 -0.66 -14.03
N GLY A 375 9.52 0.07 -12.92
CA GLY A 375 10.55 0.96 -12.39
C GLY A 375 11.53 0.36 -11.37
N MET A 376 11.46 -0.94 -11.07
CA MET A 376 12.22 -1.60 -9.98
C MET A 376 13.09 -2.76 -10.50
N HIS A 377 13.74 -2.55 -11.65
CA HIS A 377 14.59 -3.53 -12.35
C HIS A 377 15.91 -2.87 -12.76
N THR A 378 16.92 -3.67 -13.10
CA THR A 378 18.22 -3.17 -13.61
C THR A 378 18.17 -2.64 -15.05
N ASN A 379 17.03 -2.76 -15.72
CA ASN A 379 16.80 -2.33 -17.10
C ASN A 379 15.63 -1.32 -17.20
N ALA A 380 15.27 -0.70 -16.08
CA ALA A 380 14.04 0.07 -15.93
C ALA A 380 14.03 1.35 -16.78
N THR A 381 15.17 2.03 -16.99
CA THR A 381 15.24 3.23 -17.84
C THR A 381 14.93 2.91 -19.29
N GLN A 382 15.53 1.85 -19.82
CA GLN A 382 15.32 1.43 -21.21
C GLN A 382 13.93 0.82 -21.42
N THR A 383 13.37 0.18 -20.38
CA THR A 383 11.99 -0.30 -20.39
C THR A 383 11.00 0.85 -20.52
N GLU A 384 11.11 1.90 -19.71
CA GLU A 384 10.25 3.08 -19.81
C GLU A 384 10.43 3.79 -21.16
N ARG A 385 11.67 3.88 -21.66
CA ARG A 385 11.96 4.38 -23.02
C ARG A 385 11.20 3.59 -24.09
N ALA A 386 11.22 2.26 -24.03
CA ALA A 386 10.50 1.41 -24.98
C ALA A 386 8.98 1.64 -24.95
N ILE A 387 8.40 1.81 -23.76
CA ILE A 387 6.97 2.12 -23.59
C ILE A 387 6.64 3.51 -24.15
N ALA A 388 7.47 4.51 -23.84
CA ALA A 388 7.26 5.89 -24.30
C ALA A 388 7.40 6.02 -25.83
N THR A 389 8.37 5.35 -26.46
CA THR A 389 8.52 5.35 -27.93
C THR A 389 7.43 4.54 -28.61
N LEU A 390 6.92 3.46 -27.99
CA LEU A 390 5.71 2.77 -28.44
C LEU A 390 4.51 3.72 -28.44
N TYR A 391 4.30 4.46 -27.34
CA TYR A 391 3.22 5.43 -27.24
C TYR A 391 3.33 6.54 -28.30
N ALA A 392 4.55 7.02 -28.60
CA ALA A 392 4.80 8.02 -29.62
C ALA A 392 4.30 7.60 -31.02
N LEU A 393 4.28 6.30 -31.35
CA LEU A 393 3.77 5.79 -32.63
C LEU A 393 2.26 6.01 -32.81
N THR A 394 1.52 6.28 -31.73
CA THR A 394 0.06 6.44 -31.78
C THR A 394 -0.39 7.87 -32.07
N GLY A 395 0.49 8.87 -31.89
CA GLY A 395 0.13 10.29 -31.98
C GLY A 395 -0.80 10.80 -30.87
N ALA A 396 -1.11 9.99 -29.86
CA ALA A 396 -2.11 10.31 -28.82
C ALA A 396 -1.64 11.33 -27.76
N PHE A 397 -0.40 11.81 -27.81
CA PHE A 397 0.13 12.71 -26.79
C PHE A 397 -0.62 14.06 -26.73
N ASP A 398 -1.03 14.46 -25.51
CA ASP A 398 -1.69 15.73 -25.21
C ASP A 398 -3.01 15.97 -25.97
N THR A 399 -3.75 14.89 -26.26
CA THR A 399 -5.12 14.94 -26.80
C THR A 399 -6.15 14.49 -25.76
N ARG A 400 -7.40 14.91 -25.92
CA ARG A 400 -8.54 14.52 -25.07
C ARG A 400 -8.69 12.99 -25.05
N GLY A 401 -8.87 12.42 -23.87
CA GLY A 401 -8.90 10.96 -23.70
C GLY A 401 -7.53 10.28 -23.68
N SER A 402 -6.45 11.06 -23.73
CA SER A 402 -5.08 10.55 -23.69
C SER A 402 -4.31 11.10 -22.47
N ASN A 403 -2.99 11.00 -22.47
CA ASN A 403 -2.17 11.64 -21.44
C ASN A 403 -2.13 13.16 -21.67
N ARG A 404 -2.67 13.92 -20.73
CA ARG A 404 -2.90 15.37 -20.80
C ARG A 404 -1.89 16.13 -19.97
N GLU A 405 -1.30 17.16 -20.56
CA GLU A 405 -0.56 18.13 -19.76
C GLU A 405 -1.47 19.29 -19.32
N TRP A 406 -2.07 19.17 -18.14
CA TRP A 406 -2.96 20.21 -17.63
C TRP A 406 -2.25 21.53 -17.35
N ALA A 407 -2.95 22.65 -17.55
CA ALA A 407 -2.55 23.93 -16.97
C ALA A 407 -2.56 23.82 -15.44
N LYS A 408 -1.61 24.49 -14.79
CA LYS A 408 -1.49 24.52 -13.32
C LYS A 408 -1.77 25.92 -12.82
N GLN A 409 -2.19 26.03 -11.56
CA GLN A 409 -2.34 27.33 -10.91
C GLN A 409 -0.99 28.06 -10.88
N PRO A 410 -0.96 29.38 -11.16
CA PRO A 410 0.24 30.18 -10.95
C PRO A 410 0.59 30.20 -9.46
N ALA A 411 1.87 30.04 -9.14
CA ALA A 411 2.37 30.00 -7.78
C ALA A 411 3.85 30.38 -7.73
N ASN A 412 4.28 31.03 -6.66
CA ASN A 412 5.71 31.25 -6.43
C ASN A 412 6.37 29.96 -5.94
N ALA A 413 7.44 29.53 -6.61
CA ALA A 413 8.20 28.36 -6.20
C ALA A 413 9.05 28.65 -4.96
N VAL A 414 8.85 27.86 -3.90
CA VAL A 414 9.61 28.02 -2.63
C VAL A 414 10.82 27.08 -2.51
N SER A 415 10.93 26.09 -3.41
CA SER A 415 12.08 25.20 -3.52
C SER A 415 12.54 25.12 -4.96
N SER A 416 13.85 25.10 -5.17
CA SER A 416 14.47 24.83 -6.47
C SER A 416 15.88 24.30 -6.26
N TYR A 417 16.26 23.25 -7.00
CA TYR A 417 17.62 22.72 -6.98
C TYR A 417 18.66 23.77 -7.39
N ALA A 418 18.25 24.80 -8.15
CA ALA A 418 19.11 25.93 -8.51
C ALA A 418 19.56 26.78 -7.30
N MET A 419 18.88 26.68 -6.15
CA MET A 419 19.30 27.33 -4.90
C MET A 419 20.61 26.78 -4.36
N LEU A 420 20.94 25.52 -4.69
CA LEU A 420 22.24 24.94 -4.35
C LEU A 420 23.30 25.50 -5.30
N ASN A 421 24.45 25.91 -4.77
CA ASN A 421 25.52 26.43 -5.61
C ASN A 421 26.10 25.33 -6.54
N PRO A 422 26.60 25.69 -7.75
CA PRO A 422 27.07 24.68 -8.71
C PRO A 422 28.20 23.78 -8.18
N GLY A 423 29.11 24.32 -7.35
CA GLY A 423 30.20 23.55 -6.76
C GLY A 423 29.71 22.46 -5.79
N GLN A 424 28.62 22.71 -5.06
CA GLN A 424 27.97 21.72 -4.21
C GLN A 424 27.16 20.72 -5.03
N ARG A 425 26.45 21.15 -6.08
CA ARG A 425 25.76 20.23 -7.00
C ARG A 425 26.72 19.19 -7.61
N ALA A 426 27.94 19.60 -7.97
CA ALA A 426 28.95 18.71 -8.51
C ALA A 426 29.41 17.62 -7.53
N LYS A 427 29.16 17.77 -6.23
CA LYS A 427 29.51 16.80 -5.18
C LYS A 427 28.40 15.78 -4.92
N ALA A 428 27.24 15.86 -5.58
CA ALA A 428 26.15 14.91 -5.36
C ALA A 428 26.64 13.45 -5.51
N LEU A 429 26.37 12.63 -4.50
CA LEU A 429 26.80 11.24 -4.50
C LEU A 429 26.25 10.49 -5.72
N GLY A 430 27.11 9.73 -6.41
CA GLY A 430 26.74 8.97 -7.61
C GLY A 430 26.64 9.77 -8.91
N LEU A 431 26.82 11.11 -8.89
CA LEU A 431 26.69 11.94 -10.10
C LEU A 431 27.72 11.59 -11.19
N ALA A 432 28.97 11.34 -10.81
CA ALA A 432 30.03 10.99 -11.76
C ALA A 432 29.74 9.65 -12.47
N GLU A 433 29.15 8.69 -11.77
CA GLU A 433 28.75 7.40 -12.32
C GLU A 433 27.47 7.49 -13.16
N ARG A 434 26.55 8.37 -12.76
CA ARG A 434 25.20 8.52 -13.35
C ARG A 434 24.91 9.99 -13.66
N PRO A 435 25.55 10.58 -14.69
CA PRO A 435 25.44 12.00 -15.01
C PRO A 435 24.03 12.44 -15.44
N LEU A 436 23.19 11.49 -15.87
CA LEU A 436 21.78 11.72 -16.23
C LEU A 436 20.79 11.15 -15.20
N GLY A 437 21.29 10.53 -14.13
CA GLY A 437 20.49 9.87 -13.10
C GLY A 437 19.90 10.83 -12.07
N PRO A 438 19.28 10.30 -11.00
CA PRO A 438 18.75 11.10 -9.90
C PRO A 438 19.71 12.18 -9.36
N PRO A 439 21.04 11.94 -9.24
CA PRO A 439 21.96 12.95 -8.69
C PRO A 439 22.00 14.26 -9.49
N SER A 440 21.71 14.19 -10.80
CA SER A 440 21.64 15.38 -11.66
C SER A 440 20.44 16.29 -11.36
N GLN A 441 19.46 15.79 -10.60
CA GLN A 441 18.19 16.47 -10.30
C GLN A 441 18.01 16.78 -8.80
N GLY A 442 19.05 16.58 -7.98
CA GLY A 442 18.99 16.85 -6.54
C GLY A 442 18.53 15.65 -5.71
N TRP A 443 18.77 14.42 -6.15
CA TRP A 443 18.47 13.24 -5.34
C TRP A 443 19.58 12.20 -5.47
N VAL A 444 20.03 11.63 -4.36
CA VAL A 444 21.03 10.54 -4.36
C VAL A 444 20.37 9.20 -4.05
N THR A 445 21.02 8.10 -4.42
CA THR A 445 20.49 6.76 -4.11
C THR A 445 20.88 6.34 -2.69
N ALA A 446 20.08 5.45 -2.08
CA ALA A 446 20.41 4.93 -0.76
C ALA A 446 21.75 4.18 -0.74
N ARG A 447 22.07 3.45 -1.82
CA ARG A 447 23.35 2.72 -1.94
C ARG A 447 24.54 3.68 -1.95
N ASP A 448 24.44 4.80 -2.66
CA ASP A 448 25.50 5.80 -2.67
C ASP A 448 25.72 6.40 -1.28
N VAL A 449 24.64 6.66 -0.55
CA VAL A 449 24.72 7.12 0.85
C VAL A 449 25.38 6.06 1.74
N TYR A 450 25.01 4.79 1.62
CA TYR A 450 25.61 3.72 2.41
C TYR A 450 27.12 3.60 2.17
N ARG A 451 27.55 3.63 0.90
CA ARG A 451 28.97 3.61 0.52
C ARG A 451 29.71 4.84 1.06
N ALA A 452 29.13 6.02 0.96
CA ALA A 452 29.75 7.23 1.49
C ALA A 452 29.87 7.22 3.03
N ILE A 453 28.98 6.53 3.74
CA ILE A 453 29.07 6.34 5.20
C ILE A 453 30.14 5.31 5.56
N LEU A 454 30.11 4.13 4.91
CA LEU A 454 30.93 2.97 5.28
C LEU A 454 32.35 3.04 4.72
N ASP A 455 32.47 3.40 3.45
CA ASP A 455 33.71 3.34 2.68
C ASP A 455 34.36 4.73 2.52
N ALA A 456 33.65 5.79 2.92
CA ALA A 456 34.08 7.18 2.77
C ALA A 456 34.37 7.60 1.30
N GLU A 457 33.71 6.96 0.34
CA GLU A 457 33.83 7.26 -1.09
C GLU A 457 32.55 7.88 -1.67
N PRO A 458 32.65 8.96 -2.47
CA PRO A 458 33.86 9.74 -2.79
C PRO A 458 34.33 10.63 -1.62
N TYR A 459 33.53 10.74 -0.56
CA TYR A 459 33.87 11.41 0.69
C TYR A 459 33.01 10.83 1.83
N ARG A 460 33.43 11.08 3.07
CA ARG A 460 32.73 10.56 4.25
C ARG A 460 31.43 11.31 4.55
N VAL A 461 30.30 10.61 4.53
CA VAL A 461 29.05 11.08 5.14
C VAL A 461 29.07 10.73 6.62
N ARG A 462 28.96 11.75 7.48
CA ARG A 462 29.08 11.62 8.94
C ARG A 462 27.73 11.67 9.64
N ALA A 463 26.77 12.39 9.08
CA ALA A 463 25.47 12.58 9.69
C ALA A 463 24.30 12.30 8.73
N LEU A 464 23.20 11.80 9.28
CA LEU A 464 21.94 11.62 8.58
C LEU A 464 20.83 12.37 9.32
N PHE A 465 20.04 13.15 8.61
CA PHE A 465 18.76 13.65 9.11
C PHE A 465 17.63 13.03 8.26
N ALA A 466 16.89 12.09 8.84
CA ALA A 466 15.82 11.38 8.17
C ALA A 466 14.42 11.91 8.56
N PHE A 467 13.58 12.15 7.56
CA PHE A 467 12.16 12.45 7.68
C PHE A 467 11.35 11.25 7.21
N GLY A 468 10.89 10.42 8.16
CA GLY A 468 10.06 9.22 7.95
C GLY A 468 10.73 8.04 7.23
N THR A 469 12.03 8.11 6.91
CA THR A 469 12.66 7.18 5.96
C THR A 469 13.09 5.88 6.64
N ASN A 470 12.36 4.79 6.38
CA ASN A 470 12.66 3.47 6.94
C ASN A 470 13.60 2.64 6.04
N MET A 471 14.85 3.09 5.89
CA MET A 471 15.88 2.57 4.99
C MET A 471 16.09 1.04 5.06
N VAL A 472 15.98 0.43 6.25
CA VAL A 472 16.14 -1.03 6.45
C VAL A 472 15.05 -1.87 5.75
N LEU A 473 13.90 -1.25 5.47
CA LEU A 473 12.70 -1.91 4.93
C LEU A 473 12.20 -1.34 3.59
N SER A 474 12.77 -0.23 3.11
CA SER A 474 12.36 0.39 1.86
C SER A 474 13.36 0.17 0.71
N GLN A 475 14.62 -0.14 1.01
CA GLN A 475 15.71 -0.24 0.04
C GLN A 475 16.33 -1.64 0.01
N ALA A 476 16.92 -2.05 -1.11
CA ALA A 476 17.66 -3.30 -1.20
C ALA A 476 18.89 -3.30 -0.26
N ASP A 477 19.51 -4.47 -0.04
CA ASP A 477 20.67 -4.63 0.86
C ASP A 477 20.41 -4.15 2.30
N GLY A 478 19.30 -4.58 2.91
CA GLY A 478 18.92 -4.15 4.27
C GLY A 478 19.98 -4.39 5.36
N GLY A 479 20.98 -5.24 5.13
CA GLY A 479 22.11 -5.43 6.04
C GLY A 479 23.20 -4.37 5.90
N ILE A 480 23.44 -3.89 4.69
CA ILE A 480 24.33 -2.75 4.45
C ILE A 480 23.70 -1.50 5.08
N ALA A 481 22.37 -1.35 4.95
CA ALA A 481 21.63 -0.27 5.63
C ALA A 481 21.83 -0.31 7.16
N HIS A 482 21.73 -1.50 7.79
CA HIS A 482 22.03 -1.68 9.21
C HIS A 482 23.45 -1.20 9.57
N ASN A 483 24.47 -1.68 8.83
CA ASN A 483 25.86 -1.31 9.08
C ASN A 483 26.08 0.20 8.93
N ALA A 484 25.53 0.81 7.88
CA ALA A 484 25.66 2.24 7.64
C ALA A 484 25.01 3.07 8.74
N LEU A 485 23.80 2.72 9.17
CA LEU A 485 23.11 3.42 10.25
C LEU A 485 23.85 3.31 11.60
N CYS A 486 24.50 2.18 11.87
CA CYS A 486 25.38 2.00 13.03
C CYS A 486 26.65 2.87 12.96
N ALA A 487 27.22 3.06 11.77
CA ALA A 487 28.49 3.74 11.56
C ALA A 487 28.42 5.29 11.55
N LEU A 488 27.21 5.86 11.44
CA LEU A 488 27.02 7.32 11.48
C LEU A 488 27.51 7.93 12.80
N ASP A 489 28.18 9.08 12.72
CA ASP A 489 28.59 9.86 13.90
C ASP A 489 27.38 10.53 14.56
N PHE A 490 26.37 10.92 13.78
CA PHE A 490 25.13 11.54 14.28
C PHE A 490 23.92 11.21 13.39
N HIS A 491 22.79 10.84 13.98
CA HIS A 491 21.57 10.52 13.25
C HIS A 491 20.35 11.13 13.95
N VAL A 492 19.58 11.93 13.21
CA VAL A 492 18.29 12.46 13.63
C VAL A 492 17.20 11.79 12.82
N HIS A 493 16.13 11.34 13.46
CA HIS A 493 15.01 10.71 12.77
C HIS A 493 13.67 11.29 13.22
N CYS A 494 12.89 11.81 12.28
CA CYS A 494 11.52 12.28 12.48
C CYS A 494 10.54 11.17 12.10
N ASP A 495 9.66 10.74 13.02
CA ASP A 495 8.67 9.70 12.73
C ASP A 495 7.43 9.77 13.64
N LEU A 496 6.35 9.10 13.23
CA LEU A 496 5.16 8.89 14.04
C LEU A 496 5.36 7.76 15.06
N PHE A 497 6.20 6.78 14.73
CA PHE A 497 6.44 5.57 15.52
C PHE A 497 7.95 5.28 15.62
N GLU A 498 8.36 4.52 16.64
CA GLU A 498 9.72 3.96 16.64
C GLU A 498 9.83 2.88 15.55
N THR A 499 10.43 3.23 14.41
CA THR A 499 10.62 2.32 13.27
C THR A 499 11.96 1.60 13.35
N PRO A 500 12.16 0.49 12.59
CA PRO A 500 13.44 -0.20 12.56
C PRO A 500 14.64 0.70 12.23
N SER A 501 14.45 1.72 11.38
CA SER A 501 15.53 2.67 11.05
C SER A 501 15.71 3.75 12.13
N SER A 502 14.64 4.19 12.80
CA SER A 502 14.76 5.19 13.87
C SER A 502 15.46 4.65 15.13
N ARG A 503 15.51 3.33 15.29
CA ARG A 503 16.27 2.64 16.35
C ARG A 503 17.79 2.79 16.26
N TYR A 504 18.32 3.49 15.26
CA TYR A 504 19.72 3.90 15.18
C TYR A 504 19.93 5.41 15.39
N ALA A 505 18.86 6.19 15.53
CA ALA A 505 18.94 7.64 15.71
C ALA A 505 19.49 7.99 17.09
N ASP A 506 20.32 9.02 17.16
CA ASP A 506 20.78 9.64 18.40
C ASP A 506 19.67 10.51 18.99
N ILE A 507 18.90 11.19 18.13
CA ILE A 507 17.70 11.94 18.49
C ILE A 507 16.51 11.48 17.62
N LEU A 508 15.42 11.10 18.29
CA LEU A 508 14.14 10.77 17.67
C LEU A 508 13.15 11.91 17.94
N LEU A 509 12.63 12.53 16.88
CA LEU A 509 11.71 13.66 16.93
C LEU A 509 10.27 13.22 16.62
N PRO A 510 9.27 13.62 17.43
CA PRO A 510 7.87 13.29 17.21
C PRO A 510 7.26 14.19 16.13
N VAL A 511 6.85 13.59 15.00
CA VAL A 511 6.06 14.32 14.00
C VAL A 511 4.56 14.13 14.22
N ASN A 512 3.77 15.07 13.75
CA ASN A 512 2.31 14.98 13.79
C ASN A 512 1.74 14.34 12.51
N THR A 513 0.53 13.81 12.62
CA THR A 513 -0.24 13.29 11.47
C THR A 513 -0.80 14.46 10.65
N PRO A 514 -1.22 14.24 9.40
CA PRO A 514 -1.78 15.33 8.58
C PRO A 514 -3.08 15.94 9.14
N TRP A 515 -3.78 15.26 10.03
CA TRP A 515 -4.99 15.77 10.69
C TRP A 515 -4.70 16.73 11.85
N GLU A 516 -3.45 16.79 12.30
CA GLU A 516 -2.99 17.60 13.43
C GLU A 516 -2.39 18.95 13.01
N ARG A 517 -2.32 19.21 11.70
CA ARG A 517 -1.68 20.39 11.11
C ARG A 517 -2.42 20.90 9.89
N GLU A 518 -2.13 22.14 9.49
CA GLU A 518 -2.58 22.68 8.21
C GLU A 518 -1.70 22.19 7.06
N GLY A 519 -2.25 22.16 5.84
CA GLY A 519 -1.53 21.78 4.63
C GLY A 519 -2.11 22.44 3.37
N LEU A 520 -1.28 23.22 2.67
CA LEU A 520 -1.67 23.92 1.45
C LEU A 520 -1.55 23.02 0.21
N ARG A 521 -2.57 23.05 -0.65
CA ARG A 521 -2.55 22.36 -1.95
C ARG A 521 -3.12 23.22 -3.07
N LEU A 522 -2.37 23.31 -4.16
CA LEU A 522 -2.78 23.96 -5.40
C LEU A 522 -3.00 22.88 -6.47
N GLY A 523 -4.25 22.50 -6.67
CA GLY A 523 -4.66 21.51 -7.67
C GLY A 523 -4.40 20.05 -7.29
N PHE A 524 -5.22 19.18 -7.86
CA PHE A 524 -5.18 17.72 -7.71
C PHE A 524 -5.04 17.05 -9.09
N GLU A 525 -4.34 15.92 -9.17
CA GLU A 525 -3.89 15.31 -10.43
C GLU A 525 -4.88 14.23 -10.90
N ILE A 526 -6.12 14.61 -11.28
CA ILE A 526 -7.11 13.65 -11.80
C ILE A 526 -7.92 14.15 -12.99
N ASN A 527 -8.43 15.39 -12.95
CA ASN A 527 -9.26 15.99 -14.01
C ASN A 527 -9.21 17.53 -13.93
N GLU A 528 -9.91 18.20 -14.83
CA GLU A 528 -9.98 19.67 -14.92
C GLU A 528 -10.45 20.33 -13.62
N ARG A 529 -11.62 19.94 -13.09
CA ARG A 529 -12.13 20.47 -11.81
C ARG A 529 -11.15 20.28 -10.65
N ALA A 530 -10.39 19.19 -10.66
CA ALA A 530 -9.38 18.90 -9.64
C ALA A 530 -8.16 19.83 -9.73
N VAL A 531 -7.65 20.15 -10.92
CA VAL A 531 -6.48 21.06 -11.06
C VAL A 531 -6.84 22.51 -10.74
N GLU A 532 -8.11 22.88 -10.82
CA GLU A 532 -8.62 24.22 -10.50
C GLU A 532 -8.76 24.49 -8.99
N LEU A 533 -8.81 23.46 -8.14
CA LEU A 533 -9.08 23.61 -6.72
C LEU A 533 -7.82 24.02 -5.93
N VAL A 534 -7.88 25.16 -5.23
CA VAL A 534 -6.87 25.60 -4.25
C VAL A 534 -7.45 25.42 -2.84
N GLN A 535 -6.79 24.65 -1.99
CA GLN A 535 -7.32 24.31 -0.67
C GLN A 535 -6.23 24.35 0.41
N LEU A 536 -6.52 25.02 1.51
CA LEU A 536 -5.80 24.87 2.77
C LEU A 536 -6.55 23.83 3.61
N ARG A 537 -5.95 22.65 3.79
CA ARG A 537 -6.50 21.66 4.72
C ARG A 537 -6.43 22.25 6.12
N GLN A 538 -7.57 22.45 6.75
CA GLN A 538 -7.63 22.89 8.14
C GLN A 538 -7.08 21.83 9.11
N ARG A 539 -6.60 22.28 10.27
CA ARG A 539 -6.26 21.38 11.38
C ARG A 539 -7.53 20.75 11.97
N MET A 540 -7.66 19.43 11.86
CA MET A 540 -8.86 18.72 12.32
C MET A 540 -8.88 18.57 13.84
N VAL A 541 -7.75 18.17 14.42
CA VAL A 541 -7.54 17.99 15.87
C VAL A 541 -6.23 18.65 16.30
N PRO A 542 -6.05 19.02 17.57
CA PRO A 542 -4.75 19.55 18.03
C PRO A 542 -3.67 18.46 18.01
N PRO A 543 -2.37 18.84 17.89
CA PRO A 543 -1.26 17.90 18.00
C PRO A 543 -1.32 17.08 19.28
N ARG A 544 -1.03 15.77 19.18
CA ARG A 544 -0.89 14.88 20.33
C ARG A 544 0.50 15.07 20.94
N GLY A 545 0.56 15.14 22.26
CA GLY A 545 1.78 15.41 23.00
C GLY A 545 2.45 16.71 22.55
N GLU A 546 3.75 16.64 22.28
CA GLU A 546 4.54 17.75 21.76
C GLU A 546 4.89 17.56 20.27
N SER A 547 4.14 16.74 19.52
CA SER A 547 4.44 16.49 18.11
C SER A 547 4.31 17.73 17.22
N ARG A 548 5.22 17.90 16.25
CA ARG A 548 5.28 19.07 15.33
C ARG A 548 5.19 18.64 13.86
N ALA A 549 4.86 19.56 12.95
CA ALA A 549 4.95 19.26 11.52
C ALA A 549 6.42 19.28 11.07
N ASP A 550 6.76 18.53 10.01
CA ASP A 550 8.11 18.56 9.45
C ASP A 550 8.53 19.98 9.01
N TYR A 551 7.60 20.77 8.46
CA TYR A 551 7.86 22.18 8.13
C TYR A 551 8.18 23.02 9.37
N ASP A 552 7.54 22.79 10.52
CA ASP A 552 7.82 23.55 11.75
C ASP A 552 9.26 23.27 12.22
N ILE A 553 9.67 22.01 12.17
CA ILE A 553 11.01 21.55 12.57
C ILE A 553 12.07 22.23 11.70
N VAL A 554 11.92 22.23 10.37
CA VAL A 554 12.94 22.81 9.48
C VAL A 554 12.95 24.33 9.50
N PHE A 555 11.82 25.01 9.73
CA PHE A 555 11.80 26.46 9.92
C PHE A 555 12.54 26.87 11.20
N ASP A 556 12.33 26.15 12.30
CA ASP A 556 12.97 26.43 13.59
C ASP A 556 14.50 26.17 13.55
N LEU A 557 14.91 25.10 12.86
CA LEU A 557 16.32 24.81 12.57
C LEU A 557 16.94 25.84 11.64
N ALA A 558 16.22 26.28 10.61
CA ALA A 558 16.70 27.30 9.68
C ALA A 558 17.05 28.60 10.41
N VAL A 559 16.20 29.03 11.35
CA VAL A 559 16.47 30.21 12.18
C VAL A 559 17.74 30.02 13.02
N ARG A 560 17.90 28.88 13.70
CA ARG A 560 19.11 28.55 14.50
C ARG A 560 20.39 28.49 13.67
N LEU A 561 20.28 28.10 12.40
CA LEU A 561 21.40 28.01 11.45
C LEU A 561 21.64 29.31 10.66
N GLY A 562 21.00 30.43 11.05
CA GLY A 562 21.23 31.74 10.45
C GLY A 562 20.54 31.97 9.10
N MET A 563 19.50 31.18 8.78
CA MET A 563 18.75 31.25 7.51
C MET A 563 17.38 31.93 7.65
N LYS A 564 17.17 32.72 8.72
CA LYS A 564 15.88 33.33 9.09
C LYS A 564 15.17 34.06 7.94
N ASP A 565 15.86 34.96 7.25
CA ASP A 565 15.24 35.76 6.18
C ASP A 565 14.90 34.91 4.95
N ARG A 566 15.69 33.86 4.70
CA ARG A 566 15.42 32.87 3.65
C ARG A 566 14.26 31.95 4.01
N PHE A 567 13.80 31.96 5.26
CA PHE A 567 12.67 31.21 5.77
C PHE A 567 11.55 32.13 6.29
N PHE A 568 11.37 33.27 5.63
CA PHE A 568 10.23 34.17 5.88
C PHE A 568 10.12 34.58 7.35
N GLY A 569 11.26 34.87 7.99
CA GLY A 569 11.32 35.26 9.40
C GLY A 569 11.06 34.11 10.37
N GLY A 570 10.96 32.87 9.89
CA GLY A 570 10.51 31.71 10.67
C GLY A 570 9.00 31.44 10.58
N SER A 571 8.27 32.14 9.70
CA SER A 571 6.80 31.99 9.56
C SER A 571 6.43 31.14 8.35
N ILE A 572 5.93 29.93 8.59
CA ILE A 572 5.34 29.06 7.55
C ILE A 572 4.16 29.75 6.84
N GLU A 573 3.38 30.53 7.59
CA GLU A 573 2.24 31.27 7.06
C GLU A 573 2.67 32.32 6.03
N ALA A 574 3.73 33.08 6.32
CA ALA A 574 4.30 34.02 5.36
C ALA A 574 4.84 33.31 4.11
N GLY A 575 5.42 32.11 4.29
CA GLY A 575 5.81 31.24 3.18
C GLY A 575 4.64 30.83 2.29
N TRP A 576 3.53 30.38 2.87
CA TRP A 576 2.32 30.03 2.11
C TRP A 576 1.68 31.25 1.42
N ASN A 577 1.66 32.40 2.07
CA ASN A 577 1.15 33.63 1.45
C ASN A 577 2.02 34.06 0.26
N HIS A 578 3.34 33.88 0.32
CA HIS A 578 4.19 34.08 -0.85
C HIS A 578 3.87 33.09 -1.98
N VAL A 579 3.60 31.81 -1.69
CA VAL A 579 3.17 30.83 -2.70
C VAL A 579 1.88 31.28 -3.41
N LEU A 580 0.93 31.80 -2.64
CA LEU A 580 -0.41 32.19 -3.11
C LEU A 580 -0.50 33.58 -3.74
N GLU A 581 0.53 34.42 -3.58
CA GLU A 581 0.56 35.81 -4.08
C GLU A 581 0.16 35.94 -5.56
N PRO A 582 0.61 35.10 -6.51
CA PRO A 582 0.20 35.20 -7.92
C PRO A 582 -1.30 34.96 -8.18
N LEU A 583 -2.00 34.34 -7.22
CA LEU A 583 -3.44 34.11 -7.28
C LEU A 583 -4.24 35.26 -6.65
N GLY A 584 -3.58 36.25 -6.04
CA GLY A 584 -4.25 37.30 -5.27
C GLY A 584 -4.96 36.74 -4.04
N MET A 585 -4.39 35.72 -3.39
CA MET A 585 -4.97 35.01 -2.25
C MET A 585 -3.95 34.87 -1.11
N ASP A 586 -4.46 34.62 0.10
CA ASP A 586 -3.66 34.28 1.27
C ASP A 586 -4.31 33.13 2.05
N VAL A 587 -3.63 32.65 3.10
CA VAL A 587 -4.18 31.59 3.93
C VAL A 587 -5.37 32.05 4.77
N ALA A 588 -5.49 33.34 5.07
CA ALA A 588 -6.60 33.87 5.87
C ALA A 588 -7.93 33.70 5.11
N LEU A 589 -7.92 34.01 3.81
CA LEU A 589 -9.04 33.73 2.90
C LEU A 589 -9.33 32.24 2.78
N LEU A 590 -8.32 31.38 2.68
CA LEU A 590 -8.53 29.93 2.57
C LEU A 590 -9.11 29.32 3.86
N ARG A 591 -8.77 29.86 5.05
CA ARG A 591 -9.34 29.41 6.33
C ARG A 591 -10.85 29.68 6.43
N THR A 592 -11.37 30.70 5.73
CA THR A 592 -12.83 30.97 5.68
C THR A 592 -13.57 30.06 4.69
N HIS A 593 -12.84 29.31 3.85
CA HIS A 593 -13.37 28.39 2.83
C HIS A 593 -12.70 27.00 2.96
N PRO A 594 -12.98 26.23 4.02
CA PRO A 594 -12.31 24.95 4.27
C PRO A 594 -12.50 23.88 3.17
N GLU A 595 -13.55 24.00 2.35
CA GLU A 595 -13.79 23.21 1.14
C GLU A 595 -12.82 23.53 0.00
N GLY A 596 -12.09 24.64 0.08
CA GLY A 596 -11.22 25.17 -0.95
C GLY A 596 -11.94 26.08 -1.94
N ILE A 597 -11.16 26.79 -2.75
CA ILE A 597 -11.66 27.77 -3.71
C ILE A 597 -11.24 27.32 -5.11
N ALA A 598 -12.21 27.19 -6.01
CA ALA A 598 -11.94 26.92 -7.41
C ALA A 598 -11.40 28.18 -8.13
N ARG A 599 -10.33 28.00 -8.89
CA ARG A 599 -9.73 29.02 -9.75
C ARG A 599 -9.71 28.48 -11.18
N PRO A 600 -10.65 28.91 -12.04
CA PRO A 600 -10.76 28.38 -13.38
C PRO A 600 -9.46 28.47 -14.18
N LEU A 601 -9.17 27.43 -14.97
CA LEU A 601 -7.98 27.35 -15.82
C LEU A 601 -8.39 26.98 -17.24
N THR A 602 -7.91 27.73 -18.23
CA THR A 602 -8.06 27.31 -19.63
C THR A 602 -7.14 26.13 -19.92
N GLN A 603 -7.73 25.01 -20.33
CA GLN A 603 -7.00 23.81 -20.76
C GLN A 603 -6.75 23.83 -22.28
N TYR A 604 -5.64 23.24 -22.70
CA TYR A 604 -5.22 23.22 -24.11
C TYR A 604 -4.86 21.80 -24.55
N GLU A 605 -5.02 21.50 -25.84
CA GLU A 605 -4.55 20.26 -26.45
C GLU A 605 -3.35 20.54 -27.35
N ARG A 606 -2.51 19.52 -27.57
CA ARG A 606 -1.38 19.56 -28.49
C ARG A 606 -0.54 20.81 -28.30
N ARG A 607 -0.19 21.13 -27.05
CA ARG A 607 0.53 22.38 -26.73
C ARG A 607 1.86 22.49 -27.47
N TYR A 608 2.49 21.37 -27.80
CA TYR A 608 3.68 21.32 -28.65
C TYR A 608 3.48 21.92 -30.05
N ALA A 609 2.25 21.94 -30.56
CA ALA A 609 1.90 22.47 -31.87
C ALA A 609 1.47 23.94 -31.85
N SER A 610 1.39 24.59 -30.68
CA SER A 610 1.00 26.00 -30.60
C SER A 610 2.05 26.90 -31.25
N ALA A 611 1.59 27.92 -32.00
CA ALA A 611 2.45 28.94 -32.55
C ALA A 611 3.07 29.83 -31.45
N THR A 612 4.30 30.26 -31.70
CA THR A 612 5.11 31.18 -30.90
C THR A 612 5.76 32.20 -31.84
N PRO A 613 6.29 33.33 -31.34
CA PRO A 613 7.01 34.29 -32.18
C PRO A 613 8.17 33.68 -32.96
N ASP A 614 8.80 32.64 -32.41
CA ASP A 614 9.99 31.97 -32.96
C ASP A 614 9.65 30.66 -33.73
N GLY A 615 8.37 30.41 -34.06
CA GLY A 615 7.92 29.21 -34.76
C GLY A 615 6.92 28.39 -33.95
N VAL A 616 7.03 27.06 -33.95
CA VAL A 616 6.17 26.20 -33.10
C VAL A 616 6.83 25.97 -31.74
N ARG A 617 6.01 25.84 -30.68
CA ARG A 617 6.52 25.61 -29.32
C ARG A 617 7.39 24.34 -29.22
N GLY A 618 6.99 23.28 -29.91
CA GLY A 618 7.66 21.99 -29.88
C GLY A 618 7.59 21.28 -28.52
N PHE A 619 8.31 20.17 -28.43
CA PHE A 619 8.54 19.44 -27.19
C PHE A 619 9.75 20.02 -26.46
N ASN A 620 9.83 19.84 -25.14
CA ASN A 620 10.98 20.31 -24.35
C ASN A 620 12.17 19.34 -24.44
N THR A 621 12.56 19.01 -25.67
CA THR A 621 13.66 18.12 -26.06
C THR A 621 14.71 18.89 -26.87
N GLU A 622 15.89 18.32 -27.10
CA GLU A 622 16.96 19.04 -27.82
C GLU A 622 16.63 19.24 -29.31
N THR A 623 15.73 18.43 -29.85
CA THR A 623 15.24 18.53 -31.24
C THR A 623 13.91 19.27 -31.37
N LEU A 624 13.32 19.75 -30.26
CA LEU A 624 11.95 20.27 -30.19
C LEU A 624 10.86 19.29 -30.69
N ARG A 625 11.21 18.01 -30.80
CA ARG A 625 10.39 16.90 -31.31
C ARG A 625 10.46 15.73 -30.34
N VAL A 626 9.53 14.79 -30.43
CA VAL A 626 9.61 13.52 -29.69
C VAL A 626 10.86 12.75 -30.14
N GLU A 627 11.69 12.34 -29.19
CA GLU A 627 12.97 11.68 -29.47
C GLU A 627 12.82 10.14 -29.52
N LEU A 628 12.64 9.57 -30.71
CA LEU A 628 12.77 8.12 -30.92
C LEU A 628 14.23 7.68 -30.78
N TYR A 629 15.15 8.52 -31.27
CA TYR A 629 16.60 8.42 -31.06
C TYR A 629 17.06 9.56 -30.14
N SER A 630 17.66 9.26 -28.99
CA SER A 630 18.16 10.29 -28.08
C SER A 630 19.66 10.48 -28.21
N GLU A 631 20.08 11.55 -28.89
CA GLU A 631 21.49 11.93 -28.97
C GLU A 631 22.05 12.24 -27.58
N LYS A 632 21.23 12.76 -26.66
CA LYS A 632 21.63 13.03 -25.27
C LYS A 632 22.07 11.76 -24.54
N LEU A 633 21.33 10.66 -24.68
CA LEU A 633 21.71 9.37 -24.11
C LEU A 633 23.02 8.86 -24.73
N HIS A 634 23.12 8.93 -26.07
CA HIS A 634 24.32 8.54 -26.82
C HIS A 634 25.58 9.29 -26.36
N ARG A 635 25.49 10.62 -26.20
CA ARG A 635 26.62 11.45 -25.73
C ARG A 635 27.13 11.07 -24.34
N HIS A 636 26.33 10.37 -23.55
CA HIS A 636 26.69 9.87 -22.22
C HIS A 636 26.97 8.36 -22.20
N GLY A 637 27.10 7.71 -23.36
CA GLY A 637 27.44 6.29 -23.47
C GLY A 637 26.27 5.32 -23.27
N TYR A 638 25.03 5.80 -23.28
CA TYR A 638 23.84 4.97 -23.18
C TYR A 638 23.22 4.69 -24.57
N PRO A 639 22.45 3.59 -24.74
CA PRO A 639 21.72 3.34 -25.98
C PRO A 639 20.80 4.50 -26.36
N ALA A 640 20.94 5.00 -27.60
CA ALA A 640 20.15 6.11 -28.13
C ALA A 640 18.70 5.71 -28.45
N VAL A 641 18.52 4.47 -28.89
CA VAL A 641 17.23 3.81 -29.13
C VAL A 641 16.97 2.80 -28.01
N PRO A 642 15.70 2.48 -27.71
CA PRO A 642 15.38 1.47 -26.72
C PRO A 642 16.08 0.14 -26.99
N GLN A 643 16.67 -0.45 -25.95
CA GLN A 643 17.25 -1.79 -25.99
C GLN A 643 16.82 -2.60 -24.78
N TYR A 644 16.36 -3.83 -25.01
CA TYR A 644 16.09 -4.75 -23.92
C TYR A 644 17.36 -5.52 -23.55
N VAL A 645 17.73 -5.41 -22.26
CA VAL A 645 18.71 -6.26 -21.61
C VAL A 645 17.97 -7.05 -20.53
N PRO A 646 18.12 -8.38 -20.45
CA PRO A 646 17.53 -9.14 -19.35
C PRO A 646 17.93 -8.58 -17.97
N PRO A 647 17.01 -8.55 -16.99
CA PRO A 647 17.33 -8.14 -15.63
C PRO A 647 18.52 -8.93 -15.08
N GLN A 648 19.40 -8.24 -14.35
CA GLN A 648 20.59 -8.81 -13.72
C GLN A 648 20.41 -8.87 -12.20
N HIS A 649 20.88 -9.95 -11.57
CA HIS A 649 20.72 -10.17 -10.13
C HIS A 649 22.03 -10.59 -9.45
N GLY A 650 22.44 -9.84 -8.41
CA GLY A 650 23.60 -10.20 -7.59
C GLY A 650 24.96 -10.09 -8.30
N LEU A 651 26.00 -10.66 -7.68
CA LEU A 651 27.41 -10.47 -8.10
C LEU A 651 27.94 -11.54 -9.08
N GLY A 652 27.17 -12.57 -9.46
CA GLY A 652 27.75 -13.77 -10.08
C GLY A 652 26.86 -14.58 -11.02
N GLU A 653 26.03 -13.96 -11.86
CA GLU A 653 25.16 -14.72 -12.75
C GLU A 653 25.93 -15.58 -13.78
N GLY A 654 25.80 -16.90 -13.63
CA GLY A 654 26.15 -17.90 -14.62
C GLY A 654 25.05 -18.96 -14.77
N VAL A 655 25.18 -19.87 -15.73
CA VAL A 655 24.20 -20.94 -16.01
C VAL A 655 23.85 -21.78 -14.77
N ASN A 656 24.79 -21.93 -13.83
CA ASN A 656 24.61 -22.67 -12.59
C ASN A 656 23.60 -22.02 -11.62
N ASP A 657 23.47 -20.69 -11.61
CA ASP A 657 22.55 -20.00 -10.71
C ASP A 657 21.08 -20.17 -11.14
N ARG A 658 20.81 -20.23 -12.45
CA ARG A 658 19.47 -20.54 -12.99
C ARG A 658 18.98 -21.93 -12.57
N ARG A 659 19.89 -22.90 -12.41
CA ARG A 659 19.53 -24.23 -11.89
C ARG A 659 19.26 -24.23 -10.38
N ARG A 660 19.96 -23.38 -9.62
CA ARG A 660 19.81 -23.29 -8.16
C ARG A 660 18.60 -22.46 -7.72
N PHE A 661 18.25 -21.43 -8.49
CA PHE A 661 17.17 -20.48 -8.22
C PHE A 661 16.27 -20.36 -9.47
N PRO A 662 15.42 -21.37 -9.72
CA PRO A 662 14.68 -21.48 -10.99
C PRO A 662 13.54 -20.47 -11.13
N TYR A 663 12.99 -19.96 -10.02
CA TYR A 663 11.79 -19.13 -10.03
C TYR A 663 12.11 -17.63 -10.01
N THR A 664 11.13 -16.81 -10.37
CA THR A 664 11.23 -15.35 -10.41
C THR A 664 10.38 -14.74 -9.29
N LEU A 665 11.02 -14.06 -8.35
CA LEU A 665 10.40 -13.32 -7.26
C LEU A 665 10.13 -11.87 -7.69
N THR A 666 8.90 -11.41 -7.48
CA THR A 666 8.53 -10.00 -7.60
C THR A 666 7.81 -9.52 -6.34
N SER A 667 7.68 -8.21 -6.17
CA SER A 667 7.10 -7.61 -4.98
C SER A 667 5.68 -7.06 -5.22
N MET A 668 4.87 -6.96 -4.17
CA MET A 668 3.57 -6.31 -4.24
C MET A 668 3.30 -5.39 -3.05
N LYS A 669 2.45 -4.38 -3.28
CA LYS A 669 1.84 -3.57 -2.23
C LYS A 669 0.58 -4.26 -1.71
N ASN A 670 0.41 -4.26 -0.40
CA ASN A 670 -0.84 -4.66 0.25
C ASN A 670 -1.84 -3.48 0.21
N GLY A 671 -3.11 -3.71 -0.13
CA GLY A 671 -4.13 -2.66 -0.22
C GLY A 671 -4.48 -1.99 1.11
N TYR A 672 -4.26 -2.68 2.24
CA TYR A 672 -4.56 -2.20 3.59
C TYR A 672 -3.40 -1.46 4.25
N TYR A 673 -2.17 -1.54 3.71
CA TYR A 673 -0.99 -0.89 4.30
C TYR A 673 -0.35 0.11 3.35
N CYS A 674 0.44 1.03 3.89
CA CYS A 674 1.28 1.93 3.07
C CYS A 674 2.75 1.60 3.33
N HIS A 675 3.40 0.93 2.37
CA HIS A 675 4.78 0.46 2.51
C HIS A 675 5.00 -0.32 3.82
N SER A 676 5.81 0.17 4.76
CA SER A 676 6.06 -0.43 6.08
C SER A 676 5.19 0.12 7.22
N GLN A 677 4.21 0.98 6.92
CA GLN A 677 3.36 1.68 7.89
C GLN A 677 2.01 0.99 8.10
N HIS A 678 1.31 1.38 9.17
CA HIS A 678 -0.08 1.07 9.51
C HIS A 678 -0.39 -0.39 9.89
N ARG A 679 0.63 -1.24 10.04
CA ARG A 679 0.47 -2.64 10.46
C ARG A 679 0.10 -2.79 11.93
N GLY A 680 0.32 -1.75 12.73
CA GLY A 680 -0.13 -1.66 14.12
C GLY A 680 -1.54 -1.09 14.31
N LEU A 681 -2.30 -0.83 13.23
CA LEU A 681 -3.68 -0.35 13.34
C LEU A 681 -4.66 -1.55 13.36
N PRO A 682 -5.44 -1.76 14.43
CA PRO A 682 -6.26 -2.96 14.60
C PRO A 682 -7.25 -3.22 13.47
N SER A 683 -7.95 -2.20 12.97
CA SER A 683 -8.93 -2.36 11.88
C SER A 683 -8.29 -2.85 10.59
N LEU A 684 -7.07 -2.39 10.28
CA LEU A 684 -6.32 -2.81 9.10
C LEU A 684 -5.68 -4.18 9.31
N ARG A 685 -5.10 -4.41 10.50
CA ARG A 685 -4.38 -5.64 10.81
C ARG A 685 -5.26 -6.87 10.82
N ARG A 686 -6.53 -6.74 11.24
CA ARG A 686 -7.52 -7.83 11.14
C ARG A 686 -7.78 -8.29 9.70
N ARG A 687 -7.71 -7.37 8.72
CA ARG A 687 -7.96 -7.67 7.30
C ARG A 687 -6.75 -8.30 6.60
N ALA A 688 -5.53 -8.08 7.11
CA ALA A 688 -4.31 -8.68 6.58
C ALA A 688 -3.31 -8.99 7.71
N PRO A 689 -3.49 -10.08 8.48
CA PRO A 689 -2.74 -10.31 9.72
C PRO A 689 -1.30 -10.79 9.53
N TYR A 690 -0.96 -11.36 8.38
CA TYR A 690 0.34 -12.01 8.15
C TYR A 690 1.00 -11.57 6.84
N PRO A 691 2.35 -11.59 6.76
CA PRO A 691 3.09 -11.38 5.51
C PRO A 691 2.79 -12.50 4.52
N VAL A 692 2.29 -12.15 3.34
CA VAL A 692 1.88 -13.13 2.32
C VAL A 692 2.85 -13.14 1.14
N ALA A 693 3.04 -14.33 0.56
CA ALA A 693 3.57 -14.50 -0.78
C ALA A 693 2.65 -15.41 -1.61
N GLU A 694 2.35 -14.96 -2.83
CA GLU A 694 1.46 -15.61 -3.78
C GLU A 694 2.27 -16.53 -4.71
N LEU A 695 1.76 -17.74 -4.97
CA LEU A 695 2.34 -18.73 -5.88
C LEU A 695 1.24 -19.53 -6.58
N ASN A 696 1.57 -20.09 -7.74
CA ASN A 696 0.69 -20.97 -8.50
C ASN A 696 0.42 -22.30 -7.75
N ASP A 697 -0.73 -22.93 -8.03
CA ASP A 697 -1.18 -24.18 -7.41
C ASP A 697 -0.30 -25.40 -7.74
N ALA A 698 0.15 -25.53 -8.99
CA ALA A 698 1.07 -26.60 -9.38
C ALA A 698 2.43 -26.44 -8.70
N LEU A 699 2.97 -25.21 -8.66
CA LEU A 699 4.21 -24.94 -7.92
C LEU A 699 4.07 -25.23 -6.42
N ALA A 700 2.94 -24.87 -5.81
CA ALA A 700 2.69 -25.17 -4.41
C ALA A 700 2.66 -26.69 -4.16
N ALA A 701 1.99 -27.45 -5.03
CA ALA A 701 1.89 -28.91 -4.94
C ALA A 701 3.26 -29.60 -5.07
N GLU A 702 4.12 -29.15 -6.00
CA GLU A 702 5.49 -29.67 -6.18
C GLU A 702 6.34 -29.60 -4.89
N HIS A 703 6.08 -28.60 -4.05
CA HIS A 703 6.81 -28.36 -2.80
C HIS A 703 6.03 -28.78 -1.54
N GLY A 704 4.86 -29.39 -1.68
CA GLY A 704 4.01 -29.80 -0.55
C GLY A 704 3.49 -28.63 0.30
N ILE A 705 3.41 -27.42 -0.29
CA ILE A 705 2.93 -26.20 0.35
C ILE A 705 1.44 -26.07 0.09
N VAL A 706 0.66 -25.78 1.13
CA VAL A 706 -0.76 -25.43 0.99
C VAL A 706 -1.02 -23.99 1.44
N ASP A 707 -2.19 -23.49 1.08
CA ASP A 707 -2.68 -22.18 1.48
C ASP A 707 -2.55 -21.97 3.01
N ASP A 708 -2.11 -20.79 3.44
CA ASP A 708 -1.78 -20.44 4.83
C ASP A 708 -0.61 -21.19 5.49
N ASP A 709 0.16 -22.03 4.78
CA ASP A 709 1.43 -22.54 5.32
C ASP A 709 2.46 -21.42 5.44
N TRP A 710 3.36 -21.52 6.43
CA TRP A 710 4.61 -20.79 6.36
C TRP A 710 5.55 -21.50 5.38
N PHE A 711 6.16 -20.74 4.49
CA PHE A 711 7.21 -21.22 3.60
C PHE A 711 8.32 -20.18 3.46
N LEU A 712 9.49 -20.64 3.04
CA LEU A 712 10.69 -19.83 2.89
C LEU A 712 10.95 -19.56 1.42
N VAL A 713 11.24 -18.29 1.13
CA VAL A 713 11.78 -17.83 -0.15
C VAL A 713 13.26 -17.56 0.06
N GLU A 714 14.10 -18.12 -0.80
CA GLU A 714 15.56 -18.00 -0.73
C GLU A 714 16.12 -17.46 -2.05
N THR A 715 17.05 -16.52 -1.95
CA THR A 715 17.81 -15.95 -3.07
C THR A 715 19.30 -16.08 -2.81
N THR A 716 20.14 -15.56 -3.71
CA THR A 716 21.58 -15.44 -3.48
C THR A 716 21.93 -14.51 -2.31
N ASN A 717 21.02 -13.60 -1.93
CA ASN A 717 21.25 -12.59 -0.90
C ASN A 717 20.79 -13.02 0.50
N GLY A 718 19.80 -13.91 0.60
CA GLY A 718 19.27 -14.35 1.89
C GLY A 718 17.98 -15.16 1.78
N SER A 719 17.32 -15.33 2.93
CA SER A 719 16.06 -16.06 3.05
C SER A 719 15.04 -15.27 3.89
N ALA A 720 13.76 -15.36 3.57
CA ALA A 720 12.68 -14.77 4.34
C ALA A 720 11.44 -15.68 4.29
N ARG A 721 10.61 -15.67 5.33
CA ARG A 721 9.39 -16.48 5.38
C ARG A 721 8.12 -15.69 5.12
N PHE A 722 7.15 -16.34 4.50
CA PHE A 722 5.83 -15.78 4.19
C PHE A 722 4.75 -16.83 4.38
N LYS A 723 3.52 -16.39 4.61
CA LYS A 723 2.32 -17.21 4.50
C LYS A 723 2.00 -17.42 3.01
N ALA A 724 1.80 -18.67 2.61
CA ALA A 724 1.42 -19.02 1.26
C ALA A 724 0.01 -18.56 0.95
N ARG A 725 -0.18 -17.94 -0.22
CA ARG A 725 -1.48 -17.75 -0.85
C ARG A 725 -1.46 -18.38 -2.23
N ILE A 726 -2.33 -19.36 -2.46
CA ILE A 726 -2.37 -20.04 -3.75
C ILE A 726 -3.23 -19.23 -4.73
N VAL A 727 -2.64 -18.85 -5.87
CA VAL A 727 -3.29 -18.09 -6.93
C VAL A 727 -3.09 -18.84 -8.26
N PRO A 728 -4.08 -19.64 -8.71
CA PRO A 728 -3.95 -20.49 -9.89
C PRO A 728 -3.60 -19.73 -11.17
N GLU A 729 -4.02 -18.48 -11.30
CA GLU A 729 -3.80 -17.69 -12.52
C GLU A 729 -2.37 -17.13 -12.66
N LEU A 730 -1.54 -17.22 -11.62
CA LEU A 730 -0.12 -16.86 -11.70
C LEU A 730 0.64 -17.85 -12.57
N ALA A 731 1.66 -17.37 -13.27
CA ALA A 731 2.61 -18.23 -13.97
C ALA A 731 3.30 -19.18 -12.97
N HIS A 732 3.55 -20.41 -13.42
CA HIS A 732 4.13 -21.47 -12.60
C HIS A 732 5.44 -21.06 -11.91
N ASP A 733 6.29 -20.30 -12.59
CA ASP A 733 7.62 -19.92 -12.15
C ASP A 733 7.68 -18.52 -11.49
N VAL A 734 6.54 -17.89 -11.22
CA VAL A 734 6.47 -16.54 -10.63
C VAL A 734 5.93 -16.58 -9.21
N ILE A 735 6.67 -15.95 -8.30
CA ILE A 735 6.29 -15.77 -6.89
C ILE A 735 6.15 -14.28 -6.60
N VAL A 736 5.08 -13.88 -5.93
CA VAL A 736 4.78 -12.48 -5.63
C VAL A 736 4.70 -12.26 -4.12
N ALA A 737 5.69 -11.60 -3.53
CA ALA A 737 5.75 -11.40 -2.08
C ALA A 737 5.43 -9.96 -1.65
N GLU A 738 4.79 -9.81 -0.50
CA GLU A 738 4.65 -8.52 0.17
C GLU A 738 5.96 -8.04 0.80
N TYR A 739 6.07 -6.74 1.04
CA TYR A 739 7.23 -6.12 1.72
C TYR A 739 6.79 -5.20 2.87
N GLY A 740 7.75 -4.75 3.69
CA GLY A 740 7.53 -3.77 4.75
C GLY A 740 7.02 -4.32 6.10
N TRP A 741 7.18 -5.61 6.35
CA TRP A 741 6.68 -6.29 7.55
C TRP A 741 7.65 -6.20 8.74
N TRP A 742 7.18 -5.67 9.88
CA TRP A 742 7.94 -5.57 11.15
C TRP A 742 7.05 -5.29 12.37
N GLN A 743 6.01 -4.48 12.20
CA GLN A 743 5.25 -3.89 13.32
C GLN A 743 4.30 -4.89 14.00
N ALA A 744 4.26 -4.83 15.34
CA ALA A 744 3.26 -5.51 16.17
C ALA A 744 1.88 -4.82 16.08
N CYS A 745 0.84 -5.55 16.49
CA CYS A 745 -0.48 -5.00 16.79
C CYS A 745 -1.02 -5.70 18.04
N ASP A 746 -0.66 -5.13 19.19
CA ASP A 746 -0.94 -5.70 20.51
C ASP A 746 -2.44 -5.91 20.69
N GLU A 747 -3.32 -4.99 20.26
CA GLU A 747 -4.77 -5.08 20.47
C GLU A 747 -5.45 -6.32 19.87
N ILE A 748 -4.79 -7.01 18.95
CA ILE A 748 -5.27 -8.28 18.37
C ILE A 748 -4.24 -9.41 18.48
N GLY A 749 -3.31 -9.32 19.45
CA GLY A 749 -2.37 -10.39 19.80
C GLY A 749 -1.33 -10.73 18.73
N MET A 750 -1.02 -9.78 17.84
CA MET A 750 -0.07 -9.95 16.74
C MET A 750 1.29 -9.41 17.12
N ASP A 751 2.28 -10.29 17.24
CA ASP A 751 3.64 -9.91 17.63
C ASP A 751 4.38 -9.16 16.52
N ALA A 752 5.41 -8.40 16.91
CA ALA A 752 6.35 -7.79 15.97
C ALA A 752 7.12 -8.88 15.21
N LEU A 753 7.40 -8.62 13.94
CA LEU A 753 8.27 -9.47 13.13
C LEU A 753 9.68 -8.90 13.14
N ALA A 754 10.67 -9.75 13.41
CA ALA A 754 12.06 -9.36 13.30
C ALA A 754 12.36 -8.90 11.86
N VAL A 755 13.27 -7.93 11.72
CA VAL A 755 13.76 -7.46 10.41
C VAL A 755 14.99 -8.23 9.91
N GLU A 756 15.56 -9.07 10.78
CA GLU A 756 16.73 -9.92 10.58
C GLU A 756 16.61 -11.24 11.38
N GLY A 757 17.55 -12.17 11.18
CA GLY A 757 17.53 -13.50 11.80
C GLY A 757 16.68 -14.55 11.06
N ARG A 758 16.50 -15.73 11.65
CA ARG A 758 15.90 -16.89 10.93
C ARG A 758 14.41 -16.75 10.60
N ASN A 759 13.66 -15.97 11.39
CA ASN A 759 12.20 -15.93 11.35
C ASN A 759 11.62 -14.61 10.80
N HIS A 760 12.42 -13.83 10.06
CA HIS A 760 11.99 -12.55 9.52
C HIS A 760 11.17 -12.66 8.24
N SER A 761 10.38 -11.64 7.95
CA SER A 761 9.62 -11.47 6.68
C SER A 761 10.01 -10.20 5.93
N ASN A 762 11.27 -9.77 6.11
CA ASN A 762 11.82 -8.62 5.39
C ASN A 762 12.21 -8.99 3.95
N PHE A 763 11.34 -8.66 2.99
CA PHE A 763 11.59 -8.85 1.54
C PHE A 763 12.93 -8.26 1.10
N ASN A 764 13.32 -7.11 1.64
CA ASN A 764 14.51 -6.39 1.22
C ASN A 764 15.83 -7.09 1.62
N ARG A 765 15.77 -8.14 2.47
CA ARG A 765 16.88 -9.04 2.74
C ARG A 765 17.08 -10.09 1.64
N LEU A 766 16.10 -10.28 0.76
CA LEU A 766 16.19 -11.15 -0.41
C LEU A 766 16.82 -10.46 -1.61
N VAL A 767 16.97 -9.13 -1.58
CA VAL A 767 17.35 -8.33 -2.75
C VAL A 767 18.73 -7.72 -2.56
N SER A 768 19.56 -7.84 -3.60
CA SER A 768 20.86 -7.18 -3.68
C SER A 768 20.82 -5.99 -4.64
N ALA A 769 21.46 -4.88 -4.26
CA ALA A 769 21.67 -3.72 -5.13
C ALA A 769 23.02 -3.79 -5.89
N ALA A 770 23.70 -4.94 -5.90
CA ALA A 770 25.02 -5.09 -6.54
C ALA A 770 25.03 -4.77 -8.04
N ARG A 771 23.89 -4.97 -8.71
CA ARG A 771 23.63 -4.51 -10.07
C ARG A 771 22.45 -3.55 -10.01
N LEU A 772 22.57 -2.43 -10.71
CA LEU A 772 21.58 -1.36 -10.73
C LEU A 772 21.31 -0.96 -12.18
N ASP A 773 20.18 -0.28 -12.41
CA ASP A 773 19.98 0.41 -13.67
C ASP A 773 21.09 1.45 -13.91
N PRO A 774 21.75 1.44 -15.08
CA PRO A 774 22.95 2.24 -15.32
C PRO A 774 22.69 3.75 -15.41
N VAL A 775 21.44 4.17 -15.62
CA VAL A 775 21.08 5.60 -15.66
C VAL A 775 20.48 6.01 -14.33
N SER A 776 19.46 5.29 -13.86
CA SER A 776 18.65 5.68 -12.72
C SER A 776 19.22 5.25 -11.38
N GLY A 777 20.08 4.21 -11.36
CA GLY A 777 20.49 3.56 -10.13
C GLY A 777 19.37 2.74 -9.47
N SER A 778 18.27 2.43 -10.19
CA SER A 778 17.18 1.61 -9.65
C SER A 778 17.67 0.21 -9.27
N SER A 779 17.29 -0.21 -8.06
CA SER A 779 17.61 -1.54 -7.54
C SER A 779 16.56 -2.58 -7.97
N PRO A 780 16.97 -3.85 -8.19
CA PRO A 780 16.08 -4.91 -8.66
C PRO A 780 15.19 -5.45 -7.54
N LEU A 781 14.33 -4.61 -6.96
CA LEU A 781 13.29 -5.02 -5.98
C LEU A 781 12.18 -5.89 -6.62
N ARG A 782 12.35 -6.24 -7.89
CA ARG A 782 11.53 -7.15 -8.68
C ARG A 782 12.42 -8.02 -9.57
N SER A 783 11.83 -9.10 -10.07
CA SER A 783 12.45 -10.05 -11.01
C SER A 783 13.60 -10.88 -10.43
N VAL A 784 13.71 -10.95 -9.10
CA VAL A 784 14.84 -11.60 -8.42
C VAL A 784 14.76 -13.11 -8.55
N ARG A 785 15.84 -13.78 -8.94
CA ARG A 785 15.88 -15.24 -8.97
C ARG A 785 15.79 -15.83 -7.56
N CYS A 786 14.92 -16.80 -7.38
CA CYS A 786 14.67 -17.43 -6.08
C CYS A 786 14.37 -18.93 -6.19
N ARG A 787 14.35 -19.58 -5.03
CA ARG A 787 13.78 -20.92 -4.81
C ARG A 787 12.89 -20.88 -3.58
N ILE A 788 12.03 -21.87 -3.43
CA ILE A 788 11.13 -22.00 -2.29
C ILE A 788 11.33 -23.33 -1.57
N ARG A 789 10.92 -23.38 -0.30
CA ARG A 789 10.79 -24.60 0.48
C ARG A 789 9.78 -24.43 1.61
N PRO A 790 9.15 -25.50 2.10
CA PRO A 790 8.38 -25.45 3.34
C PRO A 790 9.19 -24.87 4.50
N ASP A 791 8.55 -24.05 5.33
CA ASP A 791 9.17 -23.59 6.57
C ASP A 791 9.21 -24.77 7.56
N PRO A 792 10.36 -25.06 8.21
CA PRO A 792 10.45 -26.16 9.17
C PRO A 792 9.50 -26.04 10.37
N SER A 793 8.98 -24.84 10.65
CA SER A 793 7.96 -24.61 11.69
C SER A 793 6.54 -25.00 11.25
N THR A 794 6.32 -25.26 9.97
CA THR A 794 5.05 -25.78 9.46
C THR A 794 4.96 -27.27 9.76
N ASP A 795 4.12 -27.65 10.72
CA ASP A 795 3.75 -29.03 11.00
C ASP A 795 2.50 -29.39 10.16
N PRO A 796 2.62 -30.23 9.10
CA PRO A 796 1.49 -30.60 8.27
C PRO A 796 0.34 -31.26 9.05
N SER A 797 0.63 -31.92 10.17
CA SER A 797 -0.38 -32.59 11.00
C SER A 797 -1.25 -31.61 11.79
N ARG A 798 -0.78 -30.37 11.98
CA ARG A 798 -1.48 -29.28 12.69
C ARG A 798 -2.05 -28.22 11.76
N ARG A 799 -2.14 -28.47 10.45
CA ARG A 799 -2.75 -27.52 9.52
C ARG A 799 -4.22 -27.27 9.87
N ALA A 800 -4.64 -26.01 9.73
CA ALA A 800 -6.06 -25.69 9.71
C ALA A 800 -6.70 -26.39 8.49
N TRP A 801 -7.87 -26.98 8.68
CA TRP A 801 -8.61 -27.65 7.62
C TRP A 801 -9.63 -26.70 6.98
N LYS A 802 -9.90 -26.90 5.68
CA LYS A 802 -10.95 -26.17 4.96
C LYS A 802 -12.29 -26.89 5.17
N GLY A 803 -13.37 -26.12 5.39
CA GLY A 803 -14.71 -26.67 5.59
C GLY A 803 -14.90 -27.27 6.98
N ARG A 804 -15.28 -28.55 7.05
CA ARG A 804 -15.62 -29.27 8.29
C ARG A 804 -14.77 -30.54 8.41
N ARG A 805 -14.42 -30.90 9.65
CA ARG A 805 -13.71 -32.14 10.01
C ARG A 805 -14.53 -32.91 11.04
N ASP A 806 -14.43 -34.23 11.00
CA ASP A 806 -15.12 -35.12 11.92
C ASP A 806 -14.48 -35.12 13.32
N PHE A 807 -15.32 -34.95 14.33
CA PHE A 807 -14.97 -35.03 15.73
C PHE A 807 -15.95 -35.92 16.48
N VAL A 808 -15.52 -36.43 17.63
CA VAL A 808 -16.37 -37.08 18.63
C VAL A 808 -16.37 -36.28 19.91
N VAL A 809 -17.51 -36.27 20.60
CA VAL A 809 -17.58 -35.75 21.97
C VAL A 809 -16.78 -36.67 22.88
N SER A 810 -15.69 -36.16 23.44
CA SER A 810 -14.78 -36.91 24.31
C SER A 810 -15.08 -36.73 25.80
N ALA A 811 -15.63 -35.57 26.18
CA ALA A 811 -16.04 -35.30 27.56
C ALA A 811 -17.16 -34.26 27.59
N ILE A 812 -18.01 -34.35 28.61
CA ILE A 812 -19.06 -33.39 28.95
C ILE A 812 -18.95 -33.11 30.45
N HIS A 813 -18.95 -31.83 30.84
CA HIS A 813 -18.84 -31.38 32.23
C HIS A 813 -19.86 -30.26 32.51
N GLU A 814 -20.54 -30.31 33.65
CA GLU A 814 -21.39 -29.20 34.13
C GLU A 814 -20.52 -28.14 34.81
N GLU A 815 -20.44 -26.96 34.22
CA GLU A 815 -19.59 -25.86 34.70
C GLU A 815 -20.31 -24.98 35.73
N ALA A 816 -21.63 -24.81 35.55
CA ALA A 816 -22.54 -24.10 36.44
C ALA A 816 -23.99 -24.48 36.07
N SER A 817 -24.97 -24.04 36.86
CA SER A 817 -26.38 -24.26 36.55
C SER A 817 -26.72 -23.72 35.15
N GLY A 818 -27.12 -24.64 34.26
CA GLY A 818 -27.46 -24.33 32.87
C GLY A 818 -26.25 -24.02 31.97
N VAL A 819 -25.01 -24.35 32.36
CA VAL A 819 -23.81 -24.20 31.54
C VAL A 819 -23.04 -25.51 31.48
N ARG A 820 -22.85 -26.02 30.26
CA ARG A 820 -22.17 -27.29 30.00
C ARG A 820 -20.95 -27.08 29.13
N THR A 821 -19.81 -27.58 29.57
CA THR A 821 -18.55 -27.66 28.82
C THR A 821 -18.51 -28.95 28.03
N VAL A 822 -18.24 -28.87 26.73
CA VAL A 822 -18.12 -30.02 25.81
C VAL A 822 -16.73 -30.02 25.22
N THR A 823 -16.04 -31.16 25.31
CA THR A 823 -14.70 -31.35 24.75
C THR A 823 -14.75 -32.30 23.56
N PHE A 824 -14.22 -31.86 22.44
CA PHE A 824 -14.19 -32.59 21.18
C PHE A 824 -12.79 -33.14 20.92
N ARG A 825 -12.72 -34.36 20.40
CA ARG A 825 -11.49 -34.97 19.88
C ARG A 825 -11.70 -35.30 18.41
N ALA A 826 -10.71 -35.05 17.57
CA ALA A 826 -10.79 -35.42 16.15
C ALA A 826 -11.02 -36.94 16.02
N SER A 827 -11.94 -37.35 15.14
CA SER A 827 -12.32 -38.76 14.98
C SER A 827 -11.14 -39.61 14.49
N ASP A 828 -10.28 -39.02 13.68
CA ASP A 828 -9.02 -39.60 13.19
C ASP A 828 -7.87 -39.59 14.23
N ARG A 829 -8.10 -39.01 15.42
CA ARG A 829 -7.12 -38.81 16.49
C ARG A 829 -5.89 -37.98 16.08
N GLY A 830 -5.98 -37.25 14.96
CA GLY A 830 -4.90 -36.40 14.46
C GLY A 830 -4.65 -35.18 15.33
N ALA A 831 -3.53 -34.50 15.08
CA ALA A 831 -3.19 -33.24 15.73
C ALA A 831 -4.14 -32.11 15.31
N LEU A 832 -4.17 -31.08 16.16
CA LEU A 832 -5.01 -29.90 15.99
C LEU A 832 -4.15 -28.62 16.01
N PRO A 833 -4.46 -27.61 15.19
CA PRO A 833 -3.80 -26.31 15.24
C PRO A 833 -4.02 -25.60 16.58
N ASP A 834 -3.04 -24.82 16.99
CA ASP A 834 -3.22 -23.78 18.00
C ASP A 834 -4.09 -22.64 17.47
N TYR A 835 -4.52 -21.78 18.38
CA TYR A 835 -5.40 -20.64 18.09
C TYR A 835 -4.95 -19.40 18.87
N LEU A 836 -5.67 -18.29 18.71
CA LEU A 836 -5.46 -17.06 19.48
C LEU A 836 -6.58 -16.89 20.51
N PRO A 837 -6.29 -16.34 21.71
CA PRO A 837 -7.31 -16.23 22.74
C PRO A 837 -8.48 -15.36 22.31
N GLY A 838 -9.69 -15.90 22.43
CA GLY A 838 -10.93 -15.27 21.93
C GLY A 838 -11.46 -15.87 20.63
N GLN A 839 -10.66 -16.65 19.90
CA GLN A 839 -11.12 -17.36 18.71
C GLN A 839 -12.17 -18.44 19.02
N HIS A 840 -12.95 -18.77 18.00
CA HIS A 840 -14.05 -19.71 18.06
C HIS A 840 -13.90 -20.84 17.06
N VAL A 841 -14.62 -21.93 17.30
CA VAL A 841 -14.89 -22.97 16.31
C VAL A 841 -16.35 -22.94 15.90
N THR A 842 -16.66 -23.39 14.69
CA THR A 842 -18.04 -23.65 14.29
C THR A 842 -18.37 -25.12 14.57
N VAL A 843 -19.47 -25.38 15.27
CA VAL A 843 -20.00 -26.72 15.54
C VAL A 843 -21.24 -26.91 14.68
N HIS A 844 -21.25 -27.97 13.88
CA HIS A 844 -22.35 -28.37 13.03
C HIS A 844 -22.88 -29.75 13.43
N VAL A 845 -24.19 -29.83 13.60
CA VAL A 845 -24.92 -31.07 13.90
C VAL A 845 -25.91 -31.34 12.75
N PRO A 846 -25.62 -32.30 11.87
CA PRO A 846 -26.47 -32.62 10.72
C PRO A 846 -27.89 -33.05 11.11
N ALA A 847 -28.03 -33.76 12.23
CA ALA A 847 -29.30 -34.30 12.70
C ALA A 847 -30.25 -33.24 13.30
N LEU A 848 -29.81 -31.98 13.42
CA LEU A 848 -30.56 -30.93 14.11
C LEU A 848 -31.16 -29.93 13.10
N GLY A 849 -32.44 -30.14 12.75
CA GLY A 849 -33.21 -29.30 11.81
C GLY A 849 -33.02 -29.66 10.32
N ASP A 850 -33.86 -29.10 9.44
CA ASP A 850 -33.76 -29.33 7.98
C ASP A 850 -32.43 -28.79 7.43
N GLY A 851 -31.52 -29.70 7.04
CA GLY A 851 -30.18 -29.38 6.54
C GLY A 851 -29.09 -29.22 7.62
N GLY A 852 -29.41 -29.49 8.89
CA GLY A 852 -28.49 -29.41 10.02
C GLY A 852 -28.25 -27.99 10.57
N THR A 853 -27.86 -27.89 11.83
CA THR A 853 -27.66 -26.60 12.52
C THR A 853 -26.18 -26.33 12.76
N THR A 854 -25.72 -25.11 12.43
CA THR A 854 -24.34 -24.64 12.71
C THR A 854 -24.36 -23.48 13.72
N ARG A 855 -23.45 -23.49 14.69
CA ARG A 855 -23.22 -22.38 15.64
C ARG A 855 -21.74 -22.18 15.91
N ALA A 856 -21.35 -20.93 16.16
CA ALA A 856 -20.00 -20.58 16.59
C ALA A 856 -19.93 -20.52 18.11
N TYR A 857 -18.83 -21.01 18.69
CA TYR A 857 -18.57 -20.96 20.13
C TYR A 857 -17.10 -20.66 20.37
N SER A 858 -16.79 -19.65 21.20
CA SER A 858 -15.41 -19.38 21.63
C SER A 858 -14.79 -20.63 22.24
N LEU A 859 -13.55 -20.87 21.87
CA LEU A 859 -12.74 -21.90 22.48
C LEU A 859 -12.42 -21.53 23.93
N THR A 860 -12.38 -22.55 24.78
CA THR A 860 -11.95 -22.47 26.17
C THR A 860 -10.69 -23.33 26.33
N GLY A 861 -9.76 -22.92 27.18
CA GLY A 861 -8.43 -23.53 27.25
C GLY A 861 -7.31 -22.58 26.86
N ALA A 862 -6.08 -22.99 27.14
CA ALA A 862 -4.88 -22.28 26.66
C ALA A 862 -4.85 -22.29 25.13
N ALA A 863 -4.46 -21.17 24.54
CA ALA A 863 -4.46 -20.98 23.10
C ALA A 863 -3.30 -21.71 22.40
N SER A 864 -2.22 -22.03 23.12
CA SER A 864 -1.10 -22.84 22.64
C SER A 864 -0.84 -24.05 23.53
N GLU A 865 -0.66 -25.23 22.93
CA GLU A 865 -0.39 -26.49 23.63
C GLU A 865 0.60 -27.36 22.82
N ASP A 866 1.59 -27.93 23.52
CA ASP A 866 2.63 -28.75 22.89
C ASP A 866 2.09 -29.95 22.12
N ASP A 867 1.00 -30.58 22.56
CA ASP A 867 0.38 -31.71 21.85
C ASP A 867 -1.15 -31.59 21.79
N ARG A 868 -1.65 -30.55 21.12
CA ARG A 868 -3.09 -30.32 21.03
C ARG A 868 -3.81 -31.47 20.32
N ARG A 869 -4.76 -32.08 21.03
CA ARG A 869 -5.63 -33.18 20.54
C ARG A 869 -7.12 -32.93 20.73
N THR A 870 -7.48 -31.90 21.49
CA THR A 870 -8.87 -31.57 21.79
C THR A 870 -9.15 -30.08 21.70
N TYR A 871 -10.43 -29.76 21.47
CA TYR A 871 -10.98 -28.41 21.66
C TYR A 871 -12.14 -28.47 22.64
N SER A 872 -12.27 -27.45 23.48
CA SER A 872 -13.37 -27.36 24.45
C SER A 872 -14.17 -26.07 24.23
N ILE A 873 -15.49 -26.17 24.32
CA ILE A 873 -16.41 -25.03 24.31
C ILE A 873 -17.32 -25.13 25.54
N SER A 874 -17.86 -24.00 25.99
CA SER A 874 -18.85 -23.99 27.07
C SER A 874 -20.11 -23.27 26.63
N VAL A 875 -21.25 -23.92 26.82
CA VAL A 875 -22.53 -23.51 26.23
C VAL A 875 -23.58 -23.38 27.32
N ARG A 876 -24.22 -22.21 27.38
CA ARG A 876 -25.39 -21.98 28.22
C ARG A 876 -26.66 -22.48 27.54
N HIS A 877 -27.57 -23.09 28.30
CA HIS A 877 -28.90 -23.43 27.81
C HIS A 877 -29.67 -22.14 27.51
N GLN A 878 -29.84 -21.82 26.22
CA GLN A 878 -30.53 -20.61 25.81
C GLN A 878 -32.04 -20.80 25.97
N LYS A 879 -32.62 -20.13 26.97
CA LYS A 879 -34.06 -20.02 27.17
C LYS A 879 -34.45 -18.54 27.23
N GLY A 880 -35.56 -18.18 26.60
CA GLY A 880 -36.03 -16.79 26.59
C GLY A 880 -37.50 -16.67 26.26
N ARG A 881 -37.97 -15.43 26.14
CA ARG A 881 -39.30 -15.09 25.61
C ARG A 881 -39.14 -14.12 24.43
N THR A 882 -39.96 -14.24 23.41
CA THR A 882 -40.03 -13.28 22.31
C THR A 882 -40.60 -11.94 22.80
N GLY A 883 -40.56 -10.89 21.97
CA GLY A 883 -41.21 -9.59 22.29
C GLY A 883 -42.71 -9.70 22.54
N GLU A 884 -43.34 -10.77 22.05
CA GLU A 884 -44.76 -11.12 22.26
C GLU A 884 -44.97 -12.03 23.47
N GLY A 885 -43.91 -12.30 24.27
CA GLY A 885 -43.97 -13.10 25.48
C GLY A 885 -43.92 -14.62 25.26
N VAL A 886 -43.77 -15.09 24.02
CA VAL A 886 -43.74 -16.53 23.68
C VAL A 886 -42.41 -17.16 24.12
N PRO A 887 -42.40 -18.22 24.94
CA PRO A 887 -41.17 -18.89 25.33
C PRO A 887 -40.47 -19.52 24.13
N PHE A 888 -39.15 -19.37 24.04
CA PHE A 888 -38.32 -20.04 23.05
C PHE A 888 -37.10 -20.70 23.71
N GLU A 889 -36.63 -21.77 23.10
CA GLU A 889 -35.34 -22.37 23.41
C GLU A 889 -34.44 -22.43 22.18
N GLY A 890 -33.13 -22.26 22.39
CA GLY A 890 -32.15 -22.36 21.31
C GLY A 890 -31.92 -23.82 20.91
N ALA A 891 -32.22 -24.18 19.66
CA ALA A 891 -32.12 -25.55 19.16
C ALA A 891 -30.77 -26.24 19.48
N MET A 892 -29.63 -25.61 19.16
CA MET A 892 -28.30 -26.17 19.43
C MET A 892 -28.02 -26.31 20.93
N SER A 893 -28.38 -25.29 21.73
CA SER A 893 -28.15 -25.35 23.17
C SER A 893 -29.04 -26.39 23.86
N SER A 894 -30.29 -26.56 23.44
CA SER A 894 -31.18 -27.61 23.97
C SER A 894 -30.66 -29.00 23.59
N TYR A 895 -30.14 -29.18 22.37
CA TYR A 895 -29.50 -30.42 21.97
C TYR A 895 -28.26 -30.74 22.82
N ILE A 896 -27.35 -29.78 23.05
CA ILE A 896 -26.14 -29.96 23.87
C ILE A 896 -26.48 -30.33 25.33
N HIS A 897 -27.55 -29.75 25.88
CA HIS A 897 -27.95 -29.98 27.27
C HIS A 897 -28.80 -31.24 27.46
N GLY A 898 -29.69 -31.55 26.51
CA GLY A 898 -30.67 -32.64 26.64
C GLY A 898 -30.30 -33.95 25.96
N SER A 899 -29.57 -33.90 24.84
CA SER A 899 -29.45 -35.05 23.93
C SER A 899 -28.02 -35.46 23.61
N LEU A 900 -27.06 -34.52 23.61
CA LEU A 900 -25.67 -34.79 23.27
C LEU A 900 -25.01 -35.67 24.35
N LYS A 901 -24.35 -36.75 23.92
CA LYS A 901 -23.65 -37.70 24.78
C LYS A 901 -22.18 -37.84 24.38
N VAL A 902 -21.35 -38.29 25.32
CA VAL A 902 -19.97 -38.71 25.02
C VAL A 902 -20.02 -39.85 24.00
N GLY A 903 -19.21 -39.74 22.95
CA GLY A 903 -19.19 -40.64 21.80
C GLY A 903 -19.96 -40.13 20.58
N ASP A 904 -20.83 -39.12 20.73
CA ASP A 904 -21.62 -38.60 19.61
C ASP A 904 -20.72 -37.92 18.55
N PRO A 905 -21.00 -38.12 17.25
CA PRO A 905 -20.28 -37.47 16.18
C PRO A 905 -20.74 -36.01 16.00
N VAL A 906 -19.78 -35.13 15.76
CA VAL A 906 -20.02 -33.71 15.44
C VAL A 906 -19.03 -33.21 14.40
N LEU A 907 -19.43 -32.20 13.63
CA LEU A 907 -18.58 -31.60 12.61
C LEU A 907 -18.07 -30.24 13.08
N LEU A 908 -16.74 -30.05 13.10
CA LEU A 908 -16.13 -28.77 13.48
C LEU A 908 -15.48 -28.08 12.28
N GLY A 909 -15.60 -26.76 12.20
CA GLY A 909 -14.69 -25.91 11.42
C GLY A 909 -13.40 -25.61 12.21
N ALA A 910 -12.33 -25.26 11.50
CA ALA A 910 -11.06 -24.89 12.13
C ALA A 910 -11.22 -23.62 13.01
N PRO A 911 -10.35 -23.42 14.02
CA PRO A 911 -10.34 -22.19 14.80
C PRO A 911 -10.26 -20.95 13.91
N ALA A 912 -11.14 -19.98 14.16
CA ALA A 912 -11.24 -18.75 13.40
C ALA A 912 -11.72 -17.60 14.30
N GLY A 913 -11.79 -16.39 13.76
CA GLY A 913 -12.29 -15.21 14.46
C GLY A 913 -11.24 -14.12 14.64
N THR A 914 -11.74 -12.89 14.75
CA THR A 914 -10.95 -11.64 14.81
C THR A 914 -11.10 -10.90 16.14
N PHE A 915 -11.96 -11.39 17.03
CA PHE A 915 -12.01 -10.99 18.43
C PHE A 915 -10.89 -11.71 19.17
N ILE A 916 -9.78 -11.02 19.35
CA ILE A 916 -8.58 -11.57 19.98
C ILE A 916 -8.28 -10.72 21.21
N VAL A 917 -8.19 -11.36 22.36
CA VAL A 917 -7.79 -10.71 23.61
C VAL A 917 -6.30 -10.96 23.80
N PRO A 918 -5.47 -9.92 23.90
CA PRO A 918 -4.05 -10.09 23.66
C PRO A 918 -3.31 -10.57 24.90
N PRO A 919 -2.66 -11.75 24.85
CA PRO A 919 -1.95 -12.35 25.98
C PRO A 919 -0.76 -11.50 26.46
N ALA A 920 -0.28 -10.57 25.61
CA ALA A 920 0.71 -9.56 25.94
C ALA A 920 0.21 -8.19 25.46
N SER A 921 0.25 -7.18 26.33
CA SER A 921 -0.17 -5.80 26.02
C SER A 921 0.56 -4.83 26.95
N LYS A 922 0.95 -3.67 26.40
CA LYS A 922 1.48 -2.56 27.22
C LYS A 922 0.36 -1.83 27.97
N GLN A 923 -0.84 -1.80 27.42
CA GLN A 923 -2.01 -1.17 28.02
C GLN A 923 -2.76 -2.17 28.91
N PRO A 924 -3.46 -1.69 29.98
CA PRO A 924 -4.36 -2.54 30.75
C PRO A 924 -5.44 -3.16 29.87
N VAL A 925 -5.77 -4.42 30.14
CA VAL A 925 -6.83 -5.17 29.47
C VAL A 925 -8.05 -5.25 30.39
N VAL A 926 -9.15 -4.62 30.00
CA VAL A 926 -10.41 -4.61 30.74
C VAL A 926 -11.42 -5.47 30.01
N MET A 927 -11.97 -6.46 30.71
CA MET A 927 -12.90 -7.45 30.16
C MET A 927 -14.25 -7.31 30.85
N PHE A 928 -15.31 -7.26 30.05
CA PHE A 928 -16.69 -7.30 30.50
C PHE A 928 -17.34 -8.58 30.02
N ALA A 929 -17.62 -9.47 30.97
CA ALA A 929 -18.25 -10.76 30.72
C ALA A 929 -19.70 -10.76 31.24
N GLY A 930 -20.64 -11.20 30.42
CA GLY A 930 -22.02 -11.45 30.83
C GLY A 930 -22.39 -12.92 30.70
N GLY A 931 -22.64 -13.61 31.81
CA GLY A 931 -23.03 -15.02 31.83
C GLY A 931 -22.00 -15.91 31.14
N ILE A 932 -22.35 -16.54 30.00
CA ILE A 932 -21.41 -17.40 29.27
C ILE A 932 -20.45 -16.64 28.36
N GLY A 933 -20.60 -15.33 28.19
CA GLY A 933 -19.63 -14.49 27.47
C GLY A 933 -18.24 -14.41 28.12
N ILE A 934 -18.03 -15.14 29.21
CA ILE A 934 -16.72 -15.31 29.86
C ILE A 934 -15.77 -16.22 29.07
N THR A 935 -16.28 -17.07 28.18
CA THR A 935 -15.48 -18.09 27.46
C THR A 935 -14.25 -17.55 26.73
N PRO A 936 -14.31 -16.46 25.92
CA PRO A 936 -13.10 -15.91 25.30
C PRO A 936 -12.07 -15.42 26.32
N PHE A 937 -12.53 -14.90 27.46
CA PHE A 937 -11.65 -14.40 28.52
C PHE A 937 -11.01 -15.52 29.34
N ILE A 938 -11.67 -16.68 29.52
CA ILE A 938 -11.03 -17.86 30.11
C ILE A 938 -9.84 -18.28 29.25
N SER A 939 -10.03 -18.36 27.93
CA SER A 939 -8.93 -18.72 27.02
C SER A 939 -7.76 -17.74 27.13
N TYR A 940 -8.06 -16.44 27.19
CA TYR A 940 -7.06 -15.40 27.40
C TYR A 940 -6.29 -15.54 28.71
N LEU A 941 -7.01 -15.61 29.84
CA LEU A 941 -6.39 -15.71 31.16
C LEU A 941 -5.52 -16.96 31.29
N GLU A 942 -5.84 -18.04 30.58
CA GLU A 942 -5.02 -19.24 30.56
C GLU A 942 -3.73 -19.08 29.77
N SER A 943 -3.76 -18.27 28.71
CA SER A 943 -2.69 -18.09 27.72
C SER A 943 -1.63 -17.05 28.07
N ILE A 944 -1.80 -16.29 29.18
CA ILE A 944 -0.88 -15.20 29.58
C ILE A 944 0.56 -15.69 29.87
N ARG A 945 0.77 -16.99 30.17
CA ARG A 945 2.09 -17.53 30.55
C ARG A 945 2.99 -17.95 29.38
N ASP A 946 2.44 -18.15 28.19
CA ASP A 946 3.12 -18.93 27.14
C ASP A 946 4.03 -18.08 26.22
N ARG A 947 4.19 -16.77 26.50
CA ARG A 947 4.83 -15.82 25.56
C ARG A 947 6.11 -15.11 26.01
N GLY A 948 6.64 -15.40 27.20
CA GLY A 948 7.90 -14.78 27.68
C GLY A 948 7.88 -13.26 27.93
N ALA A 949 6.77 -12.57 27.62
CA ALA A 949 6.53 -11.16 27.91
C ALA A 949 5.88 -10.98 29.29
N GLN A 950 5.95 -9.77 29.88
CA GLN A 950 5.22 -9.49 31.12
C GLN A 950 3.72 -9.57 30.90
N ALA A 951 3.04 -10.32 31.78
CA ALA A 951 1.59 -10.36 31.85
C ALA A 951 0.99 -8.94 31.93
N PRO A 952 -0.01 -8.61 31.09
CA PRO A 952 -0.70 -7.34 31.16
C PRO A 952 -1.44 -7.19 32.50
N GLU A 953 -1.66 -5.95 32.92
CA GLU A 953 -2.63 -5.68 33.98
C GLU A 953 -4.03 -6.01 33.45
N SER A 954 -4.75 -6.89 34.14
CA SER A 954 -6.04 -7.41 33.67
C SER A 954 -7.13 -7.13 34.70
N ARG A 955 -8.25 -6.56 34.24
CA ARG A 955 -9.47 -6.36 35.04
C ARG A 955 -10.62 -7.13 34.41
N LEU A 956 -11.24 -8.04 35.15
CA LEU A 956 -12.41 -8.78 34.72
C LEU A 956 -13.64 -8.33 35.52
N PHE A 957 -14.60 -7.69 34.85
CA PHE A 957 -15.92 -7.41 35.39
C PHE A 957 -16.88 -8.50 34.91
N TYR A 958 -17.34 -9.36 35.82
CA TYR A 958 -18.12 -10.54 35.48
C TYR A 958 -19.54 -10.50 36.06
N ALA A 959 -20.54 -10.32 35.19
CA ALA A 959 -21.95 -10.33 35.54
C ALA A 959 -22.58 -11.73 35.45
N ASN A 960 -23.23 -12.15 36.54
CA ASN A 960 -24.05 -13.36 36.63
C ASN A 960 -25.34 -13.08 37.40
N GLN A 961 -26.25 -14.05 37.47
CA GLN A 961 -27.46 -13.88 38.30
C GLN A 961 -27.14 -14.07 39.79
N ASN A 962 -26.38 -15.11 40.10
CA ASN A 962 -26.01 -15.55 41.45
C ASN A 962 -24.85 -16.54 41.34
N SER A 963 -24.41 -17.11 42.47
CA SER A 963 -23.31 -18.10 42.49
C SER A 963 -23.65 -19.39 41.71
N GLY A 964 -24.90 -19.82 41.69
CA GLY A 964 -25.33 -21.03 40.99
C GLY A 964 -25.18 -20.94 39.46
N THR A 965 -25.25 -19.73 38.90
CA THR A 965 -25.11 -19.47 37.45
C THR A 965 -23.74 -18.95 37.05
N HIS A 966 -22.81 -18.82 38.01
CA HIS A 966 -21.46 -18.29 37.84
C HIS A 966 -20.51 -19.38 37.30
N ALA A 967 -20.40 -19.45 35.97
CA ALA A 967 -19.52 -20.41 35.30
C ALA A 967 -18.03 -20.14 35.59
N PHE A 968 -17.22 -21.19 35.69
CA PHE A 968 -15.77 -21.14 35.90
C PHE A 968 -15.32 -20.51 37.23
N ARG A 969 -16.18 -20.33 38.24
CA ARG A 969 -15.84 -19.66 39.51
C ARG A 969 -14.53 -20.18 40.12
N GLU A 970 -14.40 -21.50 40.29
CA GLU A 970 -13.19 -22.11 40.84
C GLU A 970 -11.96 -21.94 39.94
N ARG A 971 -12.15 -22.03 38.62
CA ARG A 971 -11.09 -21.87 37.62
C ARG A 971 -10.55 -20.43 37.65
N ILE A 972 -11.44 -19.44 37.78
CA ILE A 972 -11.09 -18.03 37.91
C ILE A 972 -10.32 -17.77 39.21
N GLU A 973 -10.71 -18.36 40.34
CA GLU A 973 -9.95 -18.21 41.60
C GLU A 973 -8.54 -18.82 41.49
N ARG A 974 -8.39 -19.99 40.85
CA ARG A 974 -7.05 -20.55 40.55
C ARG A 974 -6.23 -19.63 39.63
N LEU A 975 -6.88 -19.04 38.63
CA LEU A 975 -6.22 -18.09 37.72
C LEU A 975 -5.78 -16.82 38.46
N LYS A 976 -6.60 -16.30 39.39
CA LYS A 976 -6.27 -15.14 40.23
C LYS A 976 -5.08 -15.41 41.14
N GLN A 977 -4.98 -16.60 41.72
CA GLN A 977 -3.80 -17.02 42.49
C GLN A 977 -2.54 -17.10 41.61
N ARG A 978 -2.69 -17.52 40.34
CA ARG A 978 -1.59 -17.66 39.38
C ARG A 978 -1.16 -16.33 38.75
N LEU A 979 -2.08 -15.36 38.62
CA LEU A 979 -1.91 -14.09 37.92
C LEU A 979 -2.03 -12.93 38.90
N PRO A 980 -0.92 -12.46 39.50
CA PRO A 980 -0.95 -11.44 40.56
C PRO A 980 -1.45 -10.06 40.09
N LYS A 981 -1.47 -9.81 38.77
CA LYS A 981 -1.99 -8.58 38.16
C LYS A 981 -3.44 -8.70 37.65
N LEU A 982 -4.12 -9.82 37.93
CA LEU A 982 -5.53 -10.03 37.61
C LEU A 982 -6.39 -9.57 38.79
N GLU A 983 -7.30 -8.62 38.54
CA GLU A 983 -8.41 -8.33 39.45
C GLU A 983 -9.73 -8.77 38.82
N VAL A 984 -10.57 -9.36 39.66
CA VAL A 984 -11.88 -9.87 39.27
C VAL A 984 -12.93 -9.20 40.16
N VAL A 985 -13.92 -8.59 39.51
CA VAL A 985 -15.06 -7.93 40.14
C VAL A 985 -16.33 -8.63 39.70
N ASN A 986 -16.94 -9.36 40.62
CA ASN A 986 -18.15 -10.12 40.35
C ASN A 986 -19.40 -9.25 40.59
N CYS A 987 -20.36 -9.33 39.68
CA CYS A 987 -21.62 -8.60 39.74
C CYS A 987 -22.80 -9.57 39.69
N TYR A 988 -23.68 -9.54 40.71
CA TYR A 988 -24.88 -10.38 40.80
C TYR A 988 -26.15 -9.55 40.79
N ASN A 989 -27.10 -9.88 39.91
CA ASN A 989 -28.40 -9.19 39.85
C ASN A 989 -29.53 -9.88 40.64
N GLN A 990 -29.36 -11.15 41.02
CA GLN A 990 -30.32 -11.97 41.76
C GLN A 990 -29.64 -12.85 42.83
N PRO A 991 -28.83 -12.28 43.74
CA PRO A 991 -28.22 -13.06 44.82
C PRO A 991 -29.30 -13.68 45.73
N HIS A 992 -29.07 -14.91 46.15
CA HIS A 992 -29.85 -15.64 47.15
C HIS A 992 -29.15 -15.50 48.51
N ASP A 993 -28.29 -16.46 48.86
CA ASP A 993 -27.58 -16.52 50.14
C ASP A 993 -26.16 -15.91 50.10
N GLU A 994 -25.76 -15.36 48.95
CA GLU A 994 -24.42 -14.78 48.76
C GLU A 994 -24.24 -13.44 49.48
N VAL A 995 -23.04 -13.21 50.00
CA VAL A 995 -22.72 -12.01 50.79
C VAL A 995 -21.97 -10.97 49.96
N LEU A 996 -22.51 -9.76 49.86
CA LEU A 996 -21.85 -8.61 49.22
C LEU A 996 -20.50 -8.30 49.89
N GLY A 997 -19.46 -8.07 49.08
CA GLY A 997 -18.08 -7.85 49.52
C GLY A 997 -17.26 -9.14 49.68
N ARG A 998 -17.92 -10.29 49.88
CA ARG A 998 -17.26 -11.61 49.99
C ARG A 998 -17.43 -12.44 48.73
N ASP A 999 -18.68 -12.70 48.33
CA ASP A 999 -19.02 -13.59 47.21
C ASP A 999 -19.13 -12.83 45.88
N TYR A 1000 -19.49 -11.55 45.94
CA TYR A 1000 -19.58 -10.64 44.81
C TYR A 1000 -19.41 -9.19 45.28
N GLN A 1001 -19.04 -8.28 44.38
CA GLN A 1001 -18.71 -6.90 44.71
C GLN A 1001 -19.79 -5.90 44.30
N ILE A 1002 -20.60 -6.23 43.28
CA ILE A 1002 -21.61 -5.33 42.74
C ILE A 1002 -22.97 -6.02 42.71
N ARG A 1003 -24.00 -5.38 43.29
CA ARG A 1003 -25.39 -5.83 43.15
C ARG A 1003 -26.06 -5.11 41.98
N GLY A 1004 -26.71 -5.83 41.08
CA GLY A 1004 -27.46 -5.25 39.96
C GLY A 1004 -26.82 -5.56 38.60
N TYR A 1005 -26.87 -4.60 37.68
CA TYR A 1005 -26.33 -4.75 36.33
C TYR A 1005 -24.99 -4.03 36.19
N LEU A 1006 -24.08 -4.58 35.39
CA LEU A 1006 -22.83 -3.89 35.04
C LEU A 1006 -23.14 -2.71 34.11
N THR A 1007 -22.66 -1.53 34.49
CA THR A 1007 -22.61 -0.31 33.66
C THR A 1007 -21.16 0.11 33.45
N ALA A 1008 -20.93 1.12 32.62
CA ALA A 1008 -19.59 1.66 32.42
C ALA A 1008 -19.00 2.31 33.69
N ASP A 1009 -19.81 2.67 34.69
CA ASP A 1009 -19.39 3.41 35.90
C ASP A 1009 -18.39 2.66 36.77
N VAL A 1010 -18.32 1.33 36.62
CA VAL A 1010 -17.37 0.47 37.33
C VAL A 1010 -15.92 0.68 36.89
N VAL A 1011 -15.71 1.30 35.73
CA VAL A 1011 -14.37 1.63 35.22
C VAL A 1011 -13.88 2.88 35.93
N SER A 1012 -12.72 2.84 36.57
CA SER A 1012 -12.10 4.03 37.15
C SER A 1012 -11.61 5.00 36.06
N ASP A 1013 -11.57 6.30 36.34
CA ASP A 1013 -10.99 7.29 35.41
C ASP A 1013 -9.50 7.03 35.12
N ASP A 1014 -8.75 6.42 36.05
CA ASP A 1014 -7.35 6.01 35.84
C ASP A 1014 -7.19 5.06 34.64
N LEU A 1015 -8.04 4.02 34.55
CA LEU A 1015 -8.02 3.07 33.42
C LEU A 1015 -8.30 3.76 32.08
N ILE A 1016 -9.19 4.77 32.07
CA ILE A 1016 -9.50 5.55 30.87
C ILE A 1016 -8.29 6.43 30.49
N GLN A 1017 -7.70 7.13 31.46
CA GLN A 1017 -6.50 7.97 31.27
C GLN A 1017 -5.29 7.17 30.80
N ARG A 1018 -5.12 5.94 31.31
CA ARG A 1018 -4.09 4.98 30.88
C ARG A 1018 -4.42 4.25 29.58
N ARG A 1019 -5.52 4.64 28.90
CA ARG A 1019 -5.97 4.10 27.60
C ARG A 1019 -6.10 2.58 27.59
N ALA A 1020 -6.73 2.04 28.64
CA ALA A 1020 -7.07 0.63 28.72
C ALA A 1020 -7.84 0.17 27.48
N ARG A 1021 -7.70 -1.12 27.15
CA ARG A 1021 -8.40 -1.78 26.04
C ARG A 1021 -9.62 -2.52 26.60
N PHE A 1022 -10.79 -2.22 26.07
CA PHE A 1022 -12.05 -2.75 26.59
C PHE A 1022 -12.55 -3.87 25.69
N TYR A 1023 -12.68 -5.08 26.23
CA TYR A 1023 -13.17 -6.26 25.54
C TYR A 1023 -14.50 -6.71 26.15
N LEU A 1024 -15.54 -6.77 25.34
CA LEU A 1024 -16.91 -7.01 25.80
C LEU A 1024 -17.44 -8.29 25.15
N CYS A 1025 -17.95 -9.21 25.96
CA CYS A 1025 -18.67 -10.38 25.47
C CYS A 1025 -19.82 -10.76 26.43
N GLY A 1026 -21.04 -10.84 25.90
CA GLY A 1026 -22.22 -11.14 26.70
C GLY A 1026 -23.54 -10.78 26.01
N PRO A 1027 -24.62 -10.57 26.78
CA PRO A 1027 -25.90 -10.13 26.24
C PRO A 1027 -25.81 -8.76 25.57
N GLU A 1028 -26.51 -8.58 24.44
CA GLU A 1028 -26.47 -7.33 23.67
C GLU A 1028 -26.84 -6.08 24.48
N PRO A 1029 -27.91 -6.08 25.31
CA PRO A 1029 -28.26 -4.88 26.09
C PRO A 1029 -27.14 -4.44 27.02
N MET A 1030 -26.40 -5.39 27.62
CA MET A 1030 -25.24 -5.11 28.46
C MET A 1030 -24.12 -4.47 27.64
N MET A 1031 -23.75 -5.07 26.51
CA MET A 1031 -22.67 -4.55 25.68
C MET A 1031 -22.98 -3.17 25.10
N GLN A 1032 -24.22 -2.92 24.68
CA GLN A 1032 -24.67 -1.61 24.21
C GLN A 1032 -24.60 -0.55 25.31
N ALA A 1033 -25.13 -0.85 26.50
CA ALA A 1033 -25.11 0.06 27.65
C ALA A 1033 -23.66 0.41 28.07
N ILE A 1034 -22.79 -0.59 28.18
CA ILE A 1034 -21.37 -0.36 28.53
C ILE A 1034 -20.67 0.42 27.43
N THR A 1035 -20.86 0.06 26.16
CA THR A 1035 -20.24 0.79 25.04
C THR A 1035 -20.66 2.26 25.02
N ALA A 1036 -21.96 2.54 25.17
CA ALA A 1036 -22.49 3.90 25.22
C ALA A 1036 -21.91 4.68 26.40
N GLY A 1037 -21.90 4.08 27.60
CA GLY A 1037 -21.35 4.71 28.80
C GLY A 1037 -19.84 4.95 28.72
N LEU A 1038 -19.06 4.03 28.15
CA LEU A 1038 -17.62 4.23 27.92
C LEU A 1038 -17.37 5.39 26.95
N ILE A 1039 -18.13 5.46 25.86
CA ILE A 1039 -18.03 6.54 24.86
C ILE A 1039 -18.42 7.90 25.46
N GLU A 1040 -19.46 7.94 26.30
CA GLU A 1040 -19.87 9.14 27.04
C GLU A 1040 -18.76 9.61 27.98
N ARG A 1041 -18.08 8.66 28.63
CA ARG A 1041 -16.92 8.89 29.50
C ARG A 1041 -15.60 9.12 28.76
N GLY A 1042 -15.64 9.29 27.43
CA GLY A 1042 -14.49 9.69 26.62
C GLY A 1042 -13.61 8.56 26.09
N VAL A 1043 -14.02 7.29 26.22
CA VAL A 1043 -13.31 6.17 25.60
C VAL A 1043 -13.54 6.20 24.08
N PRO A 1044 -12.48 6.18 23.26
CA PRO A 1044 -12.63 6.14 21.81
C PRO A 1044 -13.31 4.83 21.36
N PRO A 1045 -14.24 4.87 20.39
CA PRO A 1045 -14.92 3.67 19.92
C PRO A 1045 -13.99 2.55 19.44
N PHE A 1046 -12.84 2.90 18.85
CA PHE A 1046 -11.84 1.94 18.36
C PHE A 1046 -10.98 1.29 19.45
N ASP A 1047 -11.09 1.74 20.71
CA ASP A 1047 -10.49 1.09 21.89
C ASP A 1047 -11.48 0.10 22.57
N ILE A 1048 -12.70 -0.04 22.02
CA ILE A 1048 -13.76 -0.93 22.50
C ILE A 1048 -13.97 -2.07 21.50
N PHE A 1049 -13.65 -3.28 21.92
CA PHE A 1049 -13.77 -4.51 21.13
C PHE A 1049 -14.93 -5.33 21.68
N LYS A 1050 -15.77 -5.88 20.80
CA LYS A 1050 -16.96 -6.63 21.21
C LYS A 1050 -17.16 -7.90 20.40
N GLU A 1051 -17.72 -8.91 21.04
CA GLU A 1051 -18.13 -10.17 20.43
C GLU A 1051 -19.45 -10.67 21.02
N ALA A 1052 -20.37 -11.12 20.17
CA ALA A 1052 -21.65 -11.71 20.54
C ALA A 1052 -21.95 -12.99 19.74
N PHE A 1053 -22.27 -14.06 20.45
CA PHE A 1053 -22.75 -15.30 19.84
C PHE A 1053 -24.27 -15.30 19.84
N ARG A 1054 -24.87 -15.10 18.66
CA ARG A 1054 -26.34 -15.14 18.48
C ARG A 1054 -26.75 -16.34 17.65
N SER A 1055 -27.99 -16.79 17.86
CA SER A 1055 -28.69 -17.58 16.86
C SER A 1055 -29.17 -16.63 15.76
N PRO A 1056 -28.96 -16.93 14.46
CA PRO A 1056 -29.48 -16.10 13.38
C PRO A 1056 -30.99 -15.94 13.53
N SER A 1057 -31.49 -14.71 13.50
CA SER A 1057 -32.92 -14.44 13.33
C SER A 1057 -33.33 -14.97 11.96
N ARG A 1058 -34.33 -15.86 11.90
CA ARG A 1058 -35.04 -16.15 10.65
C ARG A 1058 -36.15 -15.09 10.53
N PRO A 1059 -36.03 -14.06 9.68
CA PRO A 1059 -37.16 -13.19 9.41
C PRO A 1059 -38.27 -14.00 8.74
N ALA A 1060 -39.52 -13.60 8.99
CA ALA A 1060 -40.66 -14.08 8.23
C ALA A 1060 -40.55 -13.51 6.80
N LEU A 1061 -39.95 -14.27 5.90
CA LEU A 1061 -39.80 -13.89 4.50
C LEU A 1061 -41.02 -14.36 3.71
N ASP A 1062 -41.54 -13.50 2.85
CA ASP A 1062 -42.59 -13.84 1.89
C ASP A 1062 -42.11 -15.01 0.99
N PRO A 1063 -42.73 -16.21 1.10
CA PRO A 1063 -42.31 -17.41 0.38
C PRO A 1063 -42.33 -17.28 -1.15
N SER A 1064 -43.04 -16.26 -1.69
CA SER A 1064 -43.17 -16.03 -3.12
C SER A 1064 -41.98 -15.30 -3.75
N LYS A 1065 -41.15 -14.60 -2.96
CA LYS A 1065 -40.03 -13.82 -3.49
C LYS A 1065 -38.96 -14.69 -4.16
N ARG A 1066 -38.47 -14.25 -5.31
CA ARG A 1066 -37.39 -14.87 -6.07
C ARG A 1066 -36.49 -13.76 -6.60
N PHE A 1067 -35.18 -13.90 -6.42
CA PHE A 1067 -34.20 -12.93 -6.92
C PHE A 1067 -33.05 -13.65 -7.59
N VAL A 1068 -32.56 -13.12 -8.70
CA VAL A 1068 -31.34 -13.59 -9.35
C VAL A 1068 -30.14 -13.10 -8.54
N VAL A 1069 -29.30 -14.02 -8.09
CA VAL A 1069 -28.03 -13.69 -7.43
C VAL A 1069 -26.88 -14.08 -8.35
N GLN A 1070 -26.04 -13.10 -8.67
CA GLN A 1070 -24.80 -13.30 -9.41
C GLN A 1070 -23.60 -13.21 -8.46
N PHE A 1071 -22.85 -14.30 -8.36
CA PHE A 1071 -21.57 -14.36 -7.69
C PHE A 1071 -20.48 -14.05 -8.73
N THR A 1072 -20.07 -12.78 -8.82
CA THR A 1072 -19.32 -12.26 -9.98
C THR A 1072 -17.95 -12.90 -10.13
N ARG A 1073 -17.25 -13.17 -9.02
CA ARG A 1073 -15.89 -13.74 -9.01
C ARG A 1073 -15.90 -15.22 -9.35
N SER A 1074 -16.87 -15.98 -8.83
CA SER A 1074 -17.05 -17.40 -9.16
C SER A 1074 -17.81 -17.64 -10.48
N ARG A 1075 -18.27 -16.56 -11.14
CA ARG A 1075 -19.08 -16.58 -12.38
C ARG A 1075 -20.31 -17.47 -12.28
N ARG A 1076 -20.90 -17.59 -11.09
CA ARG A 1076 -22.14 -18.36 -10.87
C ARG A 1076 -23.34 -17.44 -10.81
N VAL A 1077 -24.44 -17.88 -11.43
CA VAL A 1077 -25.73 -17.18 -11.40
C VAL A 1077 -26.79 -18.21 -11.04
N SER A 1078 -27.62 -17.91 -10.05
CA SER A 1078 -28.74 -18.77 -9.67
C SER A 1078 -29.84 -17.96 -9.00
N THR A 1079 -31.06 -18.52 -8.96
CA THR A 1079 -32.22 -17.88 -8.36
C THR A 1079 -32.31 -18.22 -6.88
N TRP A 1080 -32.22 -17.21 -6.03
CA TRP A 1080 -32.41 -17.32 -4.60
C TRP A 1080 -33.90 -17.34 -4.22
N THR A 1081 -34.23 -18.15 -3.22
CA THR A 1081 -35.54 -18.21 -2.57
C THR A 1081 -35.39 -18.00 -1.05
N PRO A 1082 -36.45 -17.59 -0.33
CA PRO A 1082 -36.43 -17.52 1.13
C PRO A 1082 -35.96 -18.79 1.86
N ARG A 1083 -36.06 -19.97 1.22
CA ARG A 1083 -35.61 -21.25 1.79
C ARG A 1083 -34.09 -21.38 1.81
N ASP A 1084 -33.40 -20.64 0.95
CA ASP A 1084 -31.94 -20.68 0.83
C ASP A 1084 -31.22 -19.90 1.94
N GLY A 1085 -31.95 -19.12 2.74
CA GLY A 1085 -31.40 -18.37 3.87
C GLY A 1085 -30.54 -17.19 3.42
N SER A 1086 -29.47 -16.88 4.16
CA SER A 1086 -28.58 -15.76 3.80
C SER A 1086 -27.80 -16.02 2.50
N LEU A 1087 -27.29 -14.96 1.86
CA LEU A 1087 -26.45 -15.03 0.67
C LEU A 1087 -25.26 -15.99 0.84
N LEU A 1088 -24.66 -16.07 2.04
CA LEU A 1088 -23.63 -17.07 2.35
C LEU A 1088 -24.15 -18.52 2.26
N SER A 1089 -25.31 -18.80 2.84
CA SER A 1089 -25.87 -20.17 2.85
C SER A 1089 -26.27 -20.58 1.43
N PHE A 1090 -26.78 -19.64 0.64
CA PHE A 1090 -27.06 -19.84 -0.78
C PHE A 1090 -25.78 -20.05 -1.59
N ALA A 1091 -24.70 -19.31 -1.30
CA ALA A 1091 -23.41 -19.55 -1.92
C ALA A 1091 -22.90 -20.96 -1.62
N GLU A 1092 -22.94 -21.37 -0.35
CA GLU A 1092 -22.51 -22.69 0.11
C GLU A 1092 -23.31 -23.83 -0.53
N SER A 1093 -24.63 -23.67 -0.70
CA SER A 1093 -25.47 -24.69 -1.37
C SER A 1093 -25.12 -24.85 -2.85
N LEU A 1094 -24.60 -23.80 -3.48
CA LEU A 1094 -24.07 -23.83 -4.83
C LEU A 1094 -22.59 -24.23 -4.87
N GLY A 1095 -21.93 -24.52 -3.76
CA GLY A 1095 -20.50 -24.80 -3.72
C GLY A 1095 -19.61 -23.57 -4.01
N VAL A 1096 -20.15 -22.35 -3.88
CA VAL A 1096 -19.38 -21.11 -3.93
C VAL A 1096 -18.73 -20.88 -2.56
N VAL A 1097 -17.41 -20.84 -2.54
CA VAL A 1097 -16.65 -20.62 -1.30
C VAL A 1097 -16.59 -19.14 -0.98
N MET A 1098 -17.27 -18.75 0.09
CA MET A 1098 -17.22 -17.40 0.63
C MET A 1098 -16.53 -17.36 1.99
N PRO A 1099 -15.76 -16.29 2.28
CA PRO A 1099 -15.25 -16.04 3.62
C PRO A 1099 -16.40 -16.03 4.65
N SER A 1100 -16.27 -16.78 5.73
CA SER A 1100 -17.24 -16.73 6.83
C SER A 1100 -16.59 -17.16 8.15
N GLY A 1101 -16.97 -16.48 9.24
CA GLY A 1101 -16.40 -16.70 10.58
C GLY A 1101 -17.49 -16.97 11.62
N CYS A 1102 -18.02 -15.90 12.22
CA CYS A 1102 -19.04 -15.97 13.27
C CYS A 1102 -20.45 -16.36 12.75
N ARG A 1103 -20.69 -16.21 11.44
CA ARG A 1103 -21.99 -16.36 10.76
C ARG A 1103 -23.14 -15.48 11.31
N VAL A 1104 -22.82 -14.49 12.13
CA VAL A 1104 -23.74 -13.47 12.67
C VAL A 1104 -23.32 -12.04 12.31
N GLY A 1105 -22.41 -11.90 11.34
CA GLY A 1105 -21.96 -10.61 10.79
C GLY A 1105 -20.87 -9.89 11.59
N GLN A 1106 -20.70 -10.20 12.88
CA GLN A 1106 -19.86 -9.40 13.78
C GLN A 1106 -18.35 -9.51 13.56
N CYS A 1107 -17.86 -10.67 13.14
CA CYS A 1107 -16.44 -10.82 12.82
C CYS A 1107 -16.05 -10.13 11.50
N GLU A 1108 -17.05 -9.67 10.73
CA GLU A 1108 -16.93 -9.11 9.38
C GLU A 1108 -16.19 -9.99 8.36
N SER A 1109 -15.79 -11.22 8.72
CA SER A 1109 -15.15 -12.15 7.79
C SER A 1109 -16.04 -12.43 6.57
N CYS A 1110 -17.36 -12.30 6.68
CA CYS A 1110 -18.30 -12.49 5.57
C CYS A 1110 -18.61 -11.20 4.79
N ALA A 1111 -17.91 -10.10 5.06
CA ALA A 1111 -18.05 -8.85 4.33
C ALA A 1111 -17.64 -9.05 2.86
N VAL A 1112 -18.59 -8.84 1.96
CA VAL A 1112 -18.41 -8.91 0.52
C VAL A 1112 -18.99 -7.67 -0.11
N LYS A 1113 -18.37 -7.19 -1.17
CA LYS A 1113 -18.89 -6.04 -1.91
C LYS A 1113 -20.16 -6.43 -2.67
N VAL A 1114 -21.17 -5.58 -2.59
CA VAL A 1114 -22.35 -5.59 -3.47
C VAL A 1114 -21.98 -4.82 -4.73
N VAL A 1115 -21.89 -5.52 -5.85
CA VAL A 1115 -21.53 -4.98 -7.16
C VAL A 1115 -22.71 -4.24 -7.78
N SER A 1116 -23.91 -4.80 -7.64
CA SER A 1116 -25.17 -4.17 -8.04
C SER A 1116 -26.35 -4.77 -7.27
N GLY A 1117 -27.47 -4.04 -7.23
CA GLY A 1117 -28.67 -4.45 -6.49
C GLY A 1117 -28.61 -4.11 -5.01
N GLU A 1118 -29.64 -4.54 -4.29
CA GLU A 1118 -29.82 -4.25 -2.87
C GLU A 1118 -29.93 -5.53 -2.05
N VAL A 1119 -29.47 -5.44 -0.80
CA VAL A 1119 -29.56 -6.51 0.19
C VAL A 1119 -30.20 -5.99 1.47
N ALA A 1120 -30.91 -6.86 2.16
CA ALA A 1120 -31.40 -6.59 3.51
C ALA A 1120 -30.62 -7.45 4.52
N HIS A 1121 -30.30 -6.89 5.69
CA HIS A 1121 -29.61 -7.63 6.75
C HIS A 1121 -30.59 -8.19 7.79
N LEU A 1122 -30.47 -9.49 8.08
CA LEU A 1122 -31.32 -10.23 9.04
C LEU A 1122 -31.23 -9.70 10.48
N SER A 1123 -30.14 -9.00 10.81
CA SER A 1123 -29.88 -8.33 12.09
C SER A 1123 -30.42 -6.89 12.14
N GLY A 1124 -31.00 -6.39 11.04
CA GLY A 1124 -31.44 -5.00 10.88
C GLY A 1124 -30.30 -3.98 10.73
N HIS A 1125 -29.03 -4.41 10.80
CA HIS A 1125 -27.87 -3.54 10.69
C HIS A 1125 -26.86 -4.16 9.71
N GLY A 1126 -26.59 -3.46 8.62
CA GLY A 1126 -25.50 -3.76 7.69
C GLY A 1126 -24.15 -3.27 8.20
N PRO A 1127 -23.06 -3.56 7.48
CA PRO A 1127 -21.77 -2.91 7.77
C PRO A 1127 -21.89 -1.40 7.51
N ASP A 1128 -20.99 -0.62 8.12
CA ASP A 1128 -20.93 0.85 7.93
C ASP A 1128 -20.72 1.27 6.46
N GLU A 1129 -20.28 0.35 5.60
CA GLU A 1129 -20.02 0.56 4.18
C GLU A 1129 -21.29 0.19 3.37
N PRO A 1130 -21.96 1.15 2.69
CA PRO A 1130 -23.26 0.90 2.04
C PRO A 1130 -23.19 -0.07 0.85
N ASP A 1131 -22.02 -0.21 0.23
CA ASP A 1131 -21.74 -1.13 -0.87
C ASP A 1131 -21.13 -2.46 -0.41
N VAL A 1132 -21.11 -2.73 0.90
CA VAL A 1132 -20.66 -3.99 1.46
C VAL A 1132 -21.83 -4.67 2.15
N CYS A 1133 -21.91 -5.97 2.03
CA CYS A 1133 -22.83 -6.76 2.81
C CYS A 1133 -22.09 -7.81 3.62
N LEU A 1134 -22.56 -8.02 4.84
CA LEU A 1134 -22.19 -9.20 5.63
C LEU A 1134 -22.97 -10.37 5.05
N ALA A 1135 -22.42 -11.11 4.07
CA ALA A 1135 -23.13 -12.16 3.33
C ALA A 1135 -23.78 -13.23 4.23
N CYS A 1136 -23.20 -13.46 5.40
CA CYS A 1136 -23.72 -14.36 6.43
C CYS A 1136 -24.96 -13.85 7.16
N GLN A 1137 -25.31 -12.58 6.98
CA GLN A 1137 -26.49 -11.91 7.53
C GLN A 1137 -27.27 -11.15 6.45
N ALA A 1138 -26.88 -11.23 5.17
CA ALA A 1138 -27.54 -10.52 4.08
C ALA A 1138 -28.44 -11.46 3.29
N ILE A 1139 -29.59 -10.97 2.85
CA ILE A 1139 -30.48 -11.60 1.88
C ILE A 1139 -30.72 -10.62 0.73
N PRO A 1140 -30.98 -11.09 -0.50
CA PRO A 1140 -31.30 -10.20 -1.61
C PRO A 1140 -32.63 -9.48 -1.35
N ALA A 1141 -32.64 -8.16 -1.57
CA ALA A 1141 -33.85 -7.33 -1.61
C ALA A 1141 -34.31 -7.09 -3.05
N THR A 1142 -33.37 -7.16 -4.01
CA THR A 1142 -33.57 -7.16 -5.45
C THR A 1142 -32.73 -8.27 -6.09
N ASP A 1143 -32.78 -8.41 -7.41
CA ASP A 1143 -31.70 -9.08 -8.13
C ASP A 1143 -30.37 -8.40 -7.77
N VAL A 1144 -29.36 -9.19 -7.42
CA VAL A 1144 -28.12 -8.69 -6.81
C VAL A 1144 -26.90 -9.38 -7.40
N ALA A 1145 -25.84 -8.60 -7.60
CA ALA A 1145 -24.52 -9.13 -7.90
C ALA A 1145 -23.59 -8.85 -6.70
N ILE A 1146 -22.91 -9.89 -6.21
CA ILE A 1146 -21.93 -9.77 -5.11
C ILE A 1146 -20.57 -10.32 -5.53
N ASP A 1147 -19.51 -9.70 -5.02
CA ASP A 1147 -18.10 -10.00 -5.37
C ASP A 1147 -17.57 -11.29 -4.71
N ALA A 1148 -18.15 -12.43 -5.10
CA ALA A 1148 -17.96 -13.73 -4.44
C ALA A 1148 -17.61 -14.89 -5.37
#